data_AF-A0A1E8VW50-F1
#
_entry.id   AF-A0A1E8VW50-F1
#
_cell.length_a   1.000
_cell.length_b   1.000
_cell.length_c   1.000
_cell.angle_alpha   90.00
_cell.angle_beta   90.00
_cell.angle_gamma   90.00
#
_symmetry.space_group_name_H-M   'P 1'
#
loop_
_entity.id
_entity.type
_entity.pdbx_description
1 polymer ?
#
loop_
_entity_poly.entity_id
_entity_poly.type
_entity_poly.pdbx_seq_one_letter_code
_entity_poly.pdbx_strand_id
1 'polypeptide(L)'
;MQDLSAASGADLELAREQAHLSDVYAQLVAIRDRLNRELEVSHRRAAQDLRDMSEEVRRDFSGDDETMETLAAIETLNAVIDAYNQAHDFDVERLTKVLLLLGQPYFAKVSLRYPDGRDKDVYLGAAGVINDRYESLVVDWRSPIAETYYNQKMGPCTYEVKGRDIACDVRLRRQFDIRGDRLNAYFDTTVAIQDSLLLAALKHNHSPKLKAVTATIQREQNEVVRHEDVSVLLVSGIAGSGKTSVLLQRIAFLLYQQKDTLDASQVYLFTPNAVFESYIDAVLPSLGERNPHILTWREFVASLGLASRALSGDGDADDFARLEAALPSLELEPQDFKDLRVGEETLLKAAQCKDALEKFPRVPLGARRCALAIEDLHERLDRKLAALSRKEELRDELLSLDLDEQIRIFGTTLDLDPSDKEELDAWARRYVDERYGQVHEDIERAAWLDVDHLGRRILGVGNLNAAQWLYTQMLLTGGHARDARFVMVDEVQDYTATQLMLLARYFGNAHFLLLGDEHQAIKENSASFDEVRAIFGAARGPVEECRLLTSYRSSPEITELFTSLLRPDERQNLNSVQREGVPPVIRACPQDREGYLRELGAQVELAHQKAAEARDTGENFLTAVVAADKPRANWLRKQLGPAVRAIRPGEGLPATGVVVLDLALAKGLEFDQVIIPDAQAETYPATELARRRLYTAISRAMHQVVILSQGAMTPLLSGREA
;
A
#
# COMPACT_ATOMS: atom_id res chain seq x y z
N MET A 1 -49.38 39.81 -18.34
CA MET A 1 -49.77 38.38 -18.46
C MET A 1 -49.07 37.89 -19.71
N GLN A 2 -48.20 36.88 -19.59
CA GLN A 2 -47.07 36.52 -20.50
C GLN A 2 -45.86 37.46 -20.28
N ASP A 3 -44.64 37.05 -19.91
CA ASP A 3 -43.95 35.75 -19.85
C ASP A 3 -43.22 35.60 -18.50
N LEU A 4 -43.53 34.55 -17.73
CA LEU A 4 -42.82 34.19 -16.48
C LEU A 4 -42.71 32.65 -16.32
N SER A 5 -42.94 31.88 -17.38
CA SER A 5 -43.10 30.41 -17.30
C SER A 5 -41.93 29.60 -17.86
N ALA A 6 -40.72 30.17 -17.92
CA ALA A 6 -39.53 29.47 -18.40
C ALA A 6 -38.27 29.72 -17.54
N ALA A 7 -38.44 30.10 -16.26
CA ALA A 7 -37.41 29.84 -15.25
C ALA A 7 -37.44 28.32 -14.98
N SER A 8 -36.59 27.64 -15.75
CA SER A 8 -36.65 26.23 -16.15
C SER A 8 -36.56 25.24 -14.98
N GLY A 9 -37.15 24.04 -15.13
CA GLY A 9 -37.15 22.99 -14.09
C GLY A 9 -35.78 22.59 -13.50
N ALA A 10 -34.67 22.98 -14.13
CA ALA A 10 -33.32 22.80 -13.61
C ALA A 10 -33.04 23.63 -12.34
N ASP A 11 -33.60 24.84 -12.23
CA ASP A 11 -33.41 25.72 -11.05
C ASP A 11 -34.19 25.21 -9.83
N LEU A 12 -35.36 24.60 -10.07
CA LEU A 12 -36.19 23.99 -9.01
C LEU A 12 -35.54 22.72 -8.45
N GLU A 13 -34.96 21.88 -9.31
CA GLU A 13 -34.23 20.69 -8.88
C GLU A 13 -32.93 21.05 -8.15
N LEU A 14 -32.19 22.05 -8.63
CA LEU A 14 -31.00 22.56 -7.92
C LEU A 14 -31.36 23.05 -6.52
N ALA A 15 -32.46 23.80 -6.38
CA ALA A 15 -32.94 24.28 -5.09
C ALA A 15 -33.38 23.15 -4.15
N ARG A 16 -34.01 22.09 -4.68
CA ARG A 16 -34.40 20.89 -3.91
C ARG A 16 -33.17 20.13 -3.39
N GLU A 17 -32.20 19.87 -4.26
CA GLU A 17 -30.98 19.15 -3.87
C GLU A 17 -30.11 19.99 -2.93
N GLN A 18 -30.06 21.31 -3.11
CA GLN A 18 -29.41 22.23 -2.17
C GLN A 18 -30.10 22.23 -0.79
N ALA A 19 -31.44 22.22 -0.75
CA ALA A 19 -32.18 22.15 0.52
C ALA A 19 -31.93 20.81 1.24
N HIS A 20 -31.91 19.69 0.50
CA HIS A 20 -31.55 18.39 1.05
C HIS A 20 -30.12 18.36 1.59
N LEU A 21 -29.15 18.89 0.82
CA LEU A 21 -27.76 19.01 1.25
C LEU A 21 -27.63 19.80 2.56
N SER A 22 -28.31 20.96 2.64
CA SER A 22 -28.28 21.79 3.85
C SER A 22 -28.86 21.08 5.07
N ASP A 23 -29.92 20.28 4.90
CA ASP A 23 -30.49 19.48 5.99
C ASP A 23 -29.55 18.36 6.43
N VAL A 24 -29.00 17.59 5.49
CA VAL A 24 -28.01 16.53 5.78
C VAL A 24 -26.78 17.12 6.47
N TYR A 25 -26.25 18.25 5.98
CA TYR A 25 -25.11 18.93 6.57
C TYR A 25 -25.40 19.41 8.00
N ALA A 26 -26.58 19.98 8.25
CA ALA A 26 -26.99 20.39 9.59
C ALA A 26 -27.09 19.20 10.55
N GLN A 27 -27.62 18.06 10.08
CA GLN A 27 -27.64 16.82 10.87
C GLN A 27 -26.23 16.30 11.16
N LEU A 28 -25.31 16.31 10.19
CA LEU A 28 -23.90 15.93 10.39
C LEU A 28 -23.20 16.84 11.42
N VAL A 29 -23.43 18.16 11.35
CA VAL A 29 -22.92 19.12 12.33
C VAL A 29 -23.44 18.81 13.73
N ALA A 30 -24.75 18.53 13.86
CA ALA A 30 -25.35 18.17 15.14
C ALA A 30 -24.76 16.87 15.72
N ILE A 31 -24.53 15.86 14.87
CA ILE A 31 -23.88 14.59 15.28
C ILE A 31 -22.45 14.85 15.74
N ARG A 32 -21.65 15.63 14.98
CA ARG A 32 -20.28 16.00 15.38
C ARG A 32 -20.25 16.67 16.75
N ASP A 33 -21.10 17.68 16.94
CA ASP A 33 -21.10 18.47 18.18
C ASP A 33 -21.57 17.63 19.38
N ARG A 34 -22.47 16.67 19.16
CA ARG A 34 -22.87 15.70 20.17
C ARG A 34 -21.71 14.76 20.53
N LEU A 35 -21.09 14.12 19.53
CA LEU A 35 -19.99 13.17 19.75
C LEU A 35 -18.80 13.84 20.45
N ASN A 36 -18.44 15.08 20.08
CA ASN A 36 -17.40 15.83 20.77
C ASN A 36 -17.71 16.02 22.27
N ARG A 37 -18.97 16.38 22.59
CA ARG A 37 -19.40 16.51 23.99
C ARG A 37 -19.38 15.17 24.72
N GLU A 38 -19.86 14.11 24.09
CA GLU A 38 -19.89 12.76 24.66
C GLU A 38 -18.48 12.23 24.93
N LEU A 39 -17.55 12.39 23.98
CA LEU A 39 -16.13 12.03 24.15
C LEU A 39 -15.47 12.80 25.31
N GLU A 40 -15.70 14.11 25.42
CA GLU A 40 -15.16 14.92 26.52
C GLU A 40 -15.68 14.52 27.90
N VAL A 41 -16.97 14.17 27.99
CA VAL A 41 -17.61 13.74 29.24
C VAL A 41 -17.17 12.32 29.59
N SER A 42 -17.18 11.41 28.61
CA SER A 42 -16.76 10.01 28.76
C SER A 42 -15.31 9.90 29.22
N HIS A 43 -14.39 10.64 28.58
CA HIS A 43 -12.98 10.65 28.97
C HIS A 43 -12.77 11.17 30.41
N ARG A 44 -13.48 12.22 30.80
CA ARG A 44 -13.42 12.75 32.18
C ARG A 44 -13.95 11.74 33.20
N ARG A 45 -15.05 11.06 32.87
CA ARG A 45 -15.65 10.03 33.72
C ARG A 45 -14.77 8.80 33.85
N ALA A 46 -14.25 8.27 32.74
CA ALA A 46 -13.31 7.14 32.74
C ALA A 46 -12.07 7.45 33.60
N ALA A 47 -11.49 8.64 33.47
CA ALA A 47 -10.35 9.05 34.29
C ALA A 47 -10.69 9.22 35.78
N GLN A 48 -11.95 9.45 36.14
CA GLN A 48 -12.38 9.49 37.54
C GLN A 48 -12.62 8.08 38.06
N ASP A 49 -13.41 7.28 37.36
CA ASP A 49 -13.71 5.89 37.73
C ASP A 49 -12.43 5.05 37.87
N LEU A 50 -11.45 5.22 36.97
CA LEU A 50 -10.16 4.53 37.06
C LEU A 50 -9.35 4.95 38.28
N ARG A 51 -9.44 6.22 38.71
CA ARG A 51 -8.79 6.69 39.93
C ARG A 51 -9.46 6.07 41.15
N ASP A 52 -10.77 6.17 41.25
CA ASP A 52 -11.56 5.63 42.36
C ASP A 52 -11.33 4.11 42.50
N MET A 53 -11.37 3.36 41.40
CA MET A 53 -11.09 1.92 41.41
C MET A 53 -9.62 1.61 41.76
N SER A 54 -8.66 2.38 41.26
CA SER A 54 -7.24 2.16 41.58
C SER A 54 -6.91 2.41 43.05
N GLU A 55 -7.66 3.28 43.72
CA GLU A 55 -7.52 3.55 45.16
C GLU A 55 -8.16 2.44 46.02
N GLU A 56 -9.16 1.72 45.50
CA GLU A 56 -9.81 0.59 46.18
C GLU A 56 -9.01 -0.73 46.06
N VAL A 57 -8.16 -0.88 45.04
CA VAL A 57 -7.28 -2.05 44.89
C VAL A 57 -6.17 -2.02 45.94
N ARG A 58 -6.40 -2.69 47.07
CA ARG A 58 -5.35 -3.00 48.05
C ARG A 58 -4.41 -4.04 47.45
N ARG A 59 -3.15 -3.67 47.28
CA ARG A 59 -2.08 -4.59 46.89
C ARG A 59 -1.60 -5.30 48.15
N ASP A 60 -2.22 -6.43 48.47
CA ASP A 60 -1.81 -7.29 49.57
C ASP A 60 -1.47 -8.68 49.02
N PHE A 61 -0.20 -9.07 49.15
CA PHE A 61 0.32 -10.35 48.64
C PHE A 61 0.79 -11.26 49.78
N SER A 62 0.31 -11.02 51.00
CA SER A 62 0.82 -11.70 52.20
C SER A 62 0.36 -13.16 52.36
N GLY A 63 -0.63 -13.60 51.57
CA GLY A 63 -1.08 -15.00 51.50
C GLY A 63 -1.82 -15.38 50.20
N ASP A 64 -1.91 -16.69 49.91
CA ASP A 64 -2.54 -17.25 48.69
C ASP A 64 -3.96 -16.72 48.41
N ASP A 65 -4.77 -16.49 49.45
CA ASP A 65 -6.15 -15.99 49.31
C ASP A 65 -6.16 -14.50 48.92
N GLU A 66 -5.27 -13.70 49.52
CA GLU A 66 -5.15 -12.24 49.29
C GLU A 66 -4.52 -11.93 47.93
N THR A 67 -3.55 -12.75 47.49
CA THR A 67 -2.98 -12.68 46.14
C THR A 67 -4.04 -12.97 45.08
N MET A 68 -4.93 -13.95 45.31
CA MET A 68 -6.02 -14.30 44.40
C MET A 68 -7.06 -13.17 44.32
N GLU A 69 -7.42 -12.55 45.44
CA GLU A 69 -8.28 -11.35 45.47
C GLU A 69 -7.65 -10.16 44.73
N THR A 70 -6.35 -9.91 44.93
CA THR A 70 -5.63 -8.83 44.24
C THR A 70 -5.57 -9.05 42.73
N LEU A 71 -5.29 -10.28 42.29
CA LEU A 71 -5.29 -10.64 40.86
C LEU A 71 -6.68 -10.49 40.23
N ALA A 72 -7.73 -10.93 40.91
CA ALA A 72 -9.11 -10.75 40.46
C ALA A 72 -9.49 -9.27 40.34
N ALA A 73 -9.08 -8.43 41.30
CA ALA A 73 -9.32 -7.00 41.25
C ALA A 73 -8.60 -6.32 40.07
N ILE A 74 -7.34 -6.70 39.79
CA ILE A 74 -6.59 -6.22 38.62
C ILE A 74 -7.25 -6.66 37.30
N GLU A 75 -7.73 -7.90 37.22
CA GLU A 75 -8.44 -8.40 36.04
C GLU A 75 -9.74 -7.62 35.79
N THR A 76 -10.50 -7.31 36.86
CA THR A 76 -11.70 -6.47 36.73
C THR A 76 -11.38 -5.05 36.29
N LEU A 77 -10.28 -4.46 36.78
CA LEU A 77 -9.84 -3.13 36.36
C LEU A 77 -9.47 -3.11 34.87
N ASN A 78 -8.71 -4.11 34.41
CA ASN A 78 -8.36 -4.26 33.00
C ASN A 78 -9.61 -4.42 32.12
N ALA A 79 -10.59 -5.23 32.53
CA ALA A 79 -11.85 -5.38 31.80
C ALA A 79 -12.64 -4.06 31.69
N VAL A 80 -12.62 -3.22 32.73
CA VAL A 80 -13.25 -1.89 32.70
C VAL A 80 -12.48 -0.92 31.79
N ILE A 81 -11.14 -0.93 31.84
CA ILE A 81 -10.29 -0.16 30.93
C ILE A 81 -10.60 -0.53 29.48
N ASP A 82 -10.66 -1.83 29.17
CA ASP A 82 -10.95 -2.32 27.83
C ASP A 82 -12.34 -1.88 27.35
N ALA A 83 -13.35 -1.93 28.22
CA ALA A 83 -14.69 -1.46 27.91
C ALA A 83 -14.71 0.05 27.60
N TYR A 84 -13.98 0.86 28.38
CA TYR A 84 -13.87 2.30 28.12
C TYR A 84 -13.12 2.60 26.82
N ASN A 85 -12.02 1.89 26.55
CA ASN A 85 -11.26 2.04 25.31
C ASN A 85 -12.11 1.67 24.08
N GLN A 86 -12.85 0.55 24.13
CA GLN A 86 -13.75 0.15 23.04
C GLN A 86 -14.85 1.20 22.76
N ALA A 87 -15.48 1.72 23.81
CA ALA A 87 -16.50 2.75 23.66
C ALA A 87 -15.91 4.06 23.09
N HIS A 88 -14.73 4.45 23.57
CA HIS A 88 -14.00 5.61 23.09
C HIS A 88 -13.64 5.46 21.60
N ASP A 89 -13.07 4.33 21.21
CA ASP A 89 -12.66 4.04 19.84
C ASP A 89 -13.86 4.07 18.88
N PHE A 90 -15.01 3.52 19.30
CA PHE A 90 -16.25 3.56 18.52
C PHE A 90 -16.73 4.99 18.24
N ASP A 91 -16.74 5.84 19.27
CA ASP A 91 -17.18 7.24 19.13
C ASP A 91 -16.18 8.07 18.30
N VAL A 92 -14.87 7.82 18.46
CA VAL A 92 -13.81 8.43 17.65
C VAL A 92 -13.93 8.03 16.18
N GLU A 93 -14.19 6.75 15.89
CA GLU A 93 -14.39 6.26 14.52
C GLU A 93 -15.63 6.90 13.88
N ARG A 94 -16.74 6.97 14.63
CA ARG A 94 -17.97 7.63 14.17
C ARG A 94 -17.74 9.13 13.92
N LEU A 95 -17.03 9.81 14.80
CA LEU A 95 -16.68 11.23 14.63
C LEU A 95 -15.80 11.43 13.40
N THR A 96 -14.81 10.56 13.17
CA THR A 96 -13.93 10.60 12.00
C THR A 96 -14.73 10.51 10.70
N LYS A 97 -15.70 9.58 10.62
CA LYS A 97 -16.61 9.48 9.47
C LYS A 97 -17.44 10.75 9.27
N VAL A 98 -17.97 11.33 10.34
CA VAL A 98 -18.76 12.57 10.26
C VAL A 98 -17.88 13.75 9.80
N LEU A 99 -16.67 13.88 10.31
CA LEU A 99 -15.72 14.92 9.89
C LEU A 99 -15.35 14.79 8.41
N LEU A 100 -15.18 13.55 7.93
CA LEU A 100 -14.96 13.27 6.51
C LEU A 100 -16.15 13.75 5.66
N LEU A 101 -17.37 13.37 6.05
CA LEU A 101 -18.59 13.78 5.34
C LEU A 101 -18.88 15.28 5.43
N LEU A 102 -18.44 15.99 6.46
CA LEU A 102 -18.57 17.46 6.50
C LEU A 102 -17.76 18.16 5.40
N GLY A 103 -16.72 17.54 4.85
CA GLY A 103 -16.02 18.08 3.69
C GLY A 103 -16.83 17.96 2.39
N GLN A 104 -17.49 16.83 2.21
CA GLN A 104 -18.37 16.49 1.08
C GLN A 104 -19.36 15.40 1.53
N PRO A 105 -20.63 15.75 1.88
CA PRO A 105 -21.56 14.81 2.51
C PRO A 105 -21.89 13.59 1.65
N TYR A 106 -22.01 13.77 0.34
CA TYR A 106 -22.19 12.71 -0.64
C TYR A 106 -21.69 13.22 -1.99
N PHE A 107 -21.40 12.30 -2.90
CA PHE A 107 -20.97 12.63 -4.26
C PHE A 107 -21.96 12.14 -5.31
N ALA A 108 -22.86 11.23 -4.96
CA ALA A 108 -23.85 10.68 -5.90
C ALA A 108 -25.18 10.36 -5.23
N LYS A 109 -26.22 10.22 -6.06
CA LYS A 109 -27.55 9.74 -5.72
C LYS A 109 -28.01 8.73 -6.75
N VAL A 110 -28.63 7.64 -6.29
CA VAL A 110 -29.41 6.73 -7.13
C VAL A 110 -30.84 6.65 -6.63
N SER A 111 -31.80 6.74 -7.55
CA SER A 111 -33.22 6.51 -7.26
C SER A 111 -33.59 5.11 -7.73
N LEU A 112 -33.98 4.26 -6.79
CA LEU A 112 -34.28 2.85 -7.02
C LEU A 112 -35.78 2.60 -6.86
N ARG A 113 -36.37 1.85 -7.79
CA ARG A 113 -37.72 1.30 -7.67
C ARG A 113 -37.64 -0.20 -7.39
N TYR A 114 -38.24 -0.64 -6.29
CA TYR A 114 -38.30 -2.05 -5.93
C TYR A 114 -39.53 -2.73 -6.59
N PRO A 115 -39.53 -4.07 -6.72
CA PRO A 115 -40.65 -4.83 -7.29
C PRO A 115 -41.99 -4.62 -6.58
N ASP A 116 -41.97 -4.24 -5.30
CA ASP A 116 -43.15 -3.92 -4.50
C ASP A 116 -43.69 -2.49 -4.76
N GLY A 117 -43.11 -1.76 -5.70
CA GLY A 117 -43.51 -0.42 -6.10
C GLY A 117 -42.97 0.71 -5.21
N ARG A 118 -42.16 0.40 -4.19
CA ARG A 118 -41.50 1.41 -3.36
C ARG A 118 -40.37 2.08 -4.12
N ASP A 119 -40.32 3.41 -4.05
CA ASP A 119 -39.20 4.21 -4.54
C ASP A 119 -38.32 4.64 -3.37
N LYS A 120 -37.00 4.57 -3.55
CA LYS A 120 -36.01 4.95 -2.54
C LYS A 120 -34.85 5.70 -3.17
N ASP A 121 -34.61 6.89 -2.66
CA ASP A 121 -33.38 7.65 -2.95
C ASP A 121 -32.26 7.18 -2.02
N VAL A 122 -31.09 6.93 -2.62
CA VAL A 122 -29.89 6.50 -1.92
C VAL A 122 -28.77 7.46 -2.24
N TYR A 123 -28.30 8.21 -1.24
CA TYR A 123 -27.19 9.14 -1.34
C TYR A 123 -25.89 8.42 -0.98
N LEU A 124 -24.90 8.43 -1.88
CA LEU A 124 -23.63 7.73 -1.75
C LEU A 124 -22.50 8.69 -1.38
N GLY A 125 -21.78 8.38 -0.32
CA GLY A 125 -20.65 9.16 0.18
C GLY A 125 -19.42 8.32 0.49
N ALA A 126 -18.34 9.00 0.90
CA ALA A 126 -17.09 8.34 1.27
C ALA A 126 -17.23 7.43 2.50
N ALA A 127 -18.15 7.76 3.41
CA ALA A 127 -18.51 6.97 4.58
C ALA A 127 -20.04 6.91 4.76
N GLY A 128 -20.51 5.88 5.48
CA GLY A 128 -21.91 5.76 5.86
C GLY A 128 -22.22 6.40 7.22
N VAL A 129 -23.33 7.16 7.31
CA VAL A 129 -23.85 7.70 8.58
C VAL A 129 -25.36 7.51 8.67
N ILE A 130 -25.81 7.11 9.86
CA ILE A 130 -27.20 6.88 10.21
C ILE A 130 -27.61 7.96 11.23
N ASN A 131 -28.82 8.51 11.08
CA ASN A 131 -29.39 9.46 12.02
C ASN A 131 -29.98 8.77 13.26
N ASP A 132 -30.47 9.57 14.21
CA ASP A 132 -31.07 9.06 15.46
C ASP A 132 -32.40 8.32 15.25
N ARG A 133 -33.01 8.43 14.07
CA ARG A 133 -34.22 7.70 13.66
C ARG A 133 -33.90 6.36 12.98
N TYR A 134 -32.62 5.94 12.98
CA TYR A 134 -32.12 4.76 12.28
C TYR A 134 -32.28 4.82 10.76
N GLU A 135 -32.41 6.01 10.19
CA GLU A 135 -32.44 6.24 8.76
C GLU A 135 -31.01 6.55 8.26
N SER A 136 -30.62 5.93 7.15
CA SER A 136 -29.33 6.21 6.53
C SER A 136 -29.39 7.58 5.86
N LEU A 137 -28.60 8.54 6.37
CA LEU A 137 -28.44 9.86 5.75
C LEU A 137 -27.55 9.75 4.52
N VAL A 138 -26.44 9.03 4.69
CA VAL A 138 -25.45 8.77 3.65
C VAL A 138 -25.12 7.29 3.72
N VAL A 139 -25.16 6.65 2.56
CA VAL A 139 -24.75 5.27 2.36
C VAL A 139 -23.30 5.25 1.92
N ASP A 140 -22.53 4.36 2.52
CA ASP A 140 -21.14 4.15 2.15
C ASP A 140 -21.03 3.60 0.72
N TRP A 141 -20.13 4.14 -0.09
CA TRP A 141 -19.89 3.69 -1.46
C TRP A 141 -19.49 2.20 -1.57
N ARG A 142 -19.02 1.60 -0.48
CA ARG A 142 -18.64 0.17 -0.38
C ARG A 142 -19.82 -0.74 -0.08
N SER A 143 -20.96 -0.17 0.31
CA SER A 143 -22.19 -0.93 0.54
C SER A 143 -22.59 -1.71 -0.73
N PRO A 144 -23.18 -2.91 -0.62
CA PRO A 144 -23.63 -3.65 -1.79
C PRO A 144 -24.67 -2.90 -2.62
N ILE A 145 -25.54 -2.10 -2.00
CA ILE A 145 -26.51 -1.27 -2.74
C ILE A 145 -25.85 -0.24 -3.66
N ALA A 146 -24.61 0.18 -3.36
CA ALA A 146 -23.86 1.12 -4.21
C ALA A 146 -23.44 0.49 -5.55
N GLU A 147 -23.48 -0.84 -5.69
CA GLU A 147 -23.27 -1.51 -6.97
C GLU A 147 -24.28 -1.04 -8.03
N THR A 148 -25.49 -0.67 -7.62
CA THR A 148 -26.51 -0.09 -8.52
C THR A 148 -26.06 1.22 -9.18
N TYR A 149 -25.15 1.97 -8.56
CA TYR A 149 -24.56 3.20 -9.12
C TYR A 149 -23.44 2.90 -10.12
N TYR A 150 -22.53 1.99 -9.75
CA TYR A 150 -21.35 1.63 -10.56
C TYR A 150 -21.70 0.70 -11.73
N ASN A 151 -22.86 0.04 -11.70
CA ASN A 151 -23.38 -0.70 -12.83
C ASN A 151 -23.74 0.26 -13.99
N GLN A 152 -23.33 -0.10 -15.21
CA GLN A 152 -23.43 0.77 -16.39
C GLN A 152 -24.82 0.81 -17.04
N LYS A 153 -25.78 -0.02 -16.59
CA LYS A 153 -27.12 -0.10 -17.20
C LYS A 153 -28.16 0.54 -16.29
N MET A 154 -28.84 1.58 -16.82
CA MET A 154 -30.14 2.01 -16.31
C MET A 154 -31.18 0.90 -16.51
N GLY A 155 -32.21 0.85 -15.67
CA GLY A 155 -33.25 -0.17 -15.74
C GLY A 155 -33.10 -1.27 -14.68
N PRO A 156 -33.69 -2.46 -14.92
CA PRO A 156 -33.66 -3.58 -13.98
C PRO A 156 -32.23 -4.05 -13.68
N CYS A 157 -31.89 -4.10 -12.40
CA CYS A 157 -30.64 -4.64 -11.89
C CYS A 157 -30.87 -5.42 -10.60
N THR A 158 -29.85 -6.17 -10.18
CA THR A 158 -29.82 -6.92 -8.94
C THR A 158 -28.53 -6.56 -8.20
N TYR A 159 -28.59 -6.49 -6.88
CA TYR A 159 -27.41 -6.39 -6.03
C TYR A 159 -27.53 -7.42 -4.90
N GLU A 160 -26.40 -7.97 -4.46
CA GLU A 160 -26.38 -9.05 -3.48
C GLU A 160 -26.19 -8.53 -2.05
N VAL A 161 -26.98 -9.01 -1.08
CA VAL A 161 -26.77 -8.74 0.35
C VAL A 161 -26.80 -10.04 1.13
N LYS A 162 -25.64 -10.45 1.64
CA LYS A 162 -25.47 -11.67 2.46
C LYS A 162 -26.03 -12.92 1.75
N GLY A 163 -25.64 -13.17 0.49
CA GLY A 163 -26.09 -14.32 -0.29
C GLY A 163 -27.51 -14.22 -0.84
N ARG A 164 -28.13 -13.04 -0.82
CA ARG A 164 -29.49 -12.82 -1.33
C ARG A 164 -29.52 -11.70 -2.36
N ASP A 165 -30.03 -12.02 -3.54
CA ASP A 165 -30.25 -11.04 -4.60
C ASP A 165 -31.46 -10.16 -4.31
N ILE A 166 -31.25 -8.86 -4.36
CA ILE A 166 -32.31 -7.86 -4.28
C ILE A 166 -32.48 -7.24 -5.65
N ALA A 167 -33.61 -7.54 -6.29
CA ALA A 167 -33.98 -6.92 -7.55
C ALA A 167 -34.46 -5.48 -7.32
N CYS A 168 -34.01 -4.56 -8.17
CA CYS A 168 -34.48 -3.18 -8.22
C CYS A 168 -34.35 -2.61 -9.64
N ASP A 169 -34.90 -1.43 -9.87
CA ASP A 169 -34.87 -0.74 -11.14
C ASP A 169 -34.30 0.66 -10.94
N VAL A 170 -33.15 0.93 -11.57
CA VAL A 170 -32.46 2.22 -11.45
C VAL A 170 -33.16 3.24 -12.34
N ARG A 171 -33.82 4.21 -11.69
CA ARG A 171 -34.60 5.28 -12.36
C ARG A 171 -33.79 6.53 -12.60
N LEU A 172 -32.87 6.85 -11.71
CA LEU A 172 -32.03 8.03 -11.76
C LEU A 172 -30.65 7.69 -11.23
N ARG A 173 -29.63 8.23 -11.89
CA ARG A 173 -28.27 8.34 -11.37
C ARG A 173 -27.83 9.79 -11.52
N ARG A 174 -27.50 10.41 -10.40
CA ARG A 174 -27.09 11.80 -10.30
C ARG A 174 -25.74 11.87 -9.60
N GLN A 175 -24.84 12.66 -10.13
CA GLN A 175 -23.56 12.98 -9.51
C GLN A 175 -23.57 14.45 -9.08
N PHE A 176 -22.87 14.75 -8.00
CA PHE A 176 -22.81 16.08 -7.40
C PHE A 176 -21.38 16.60 -7.26
N ASP A 177 -21.22 17.90 -7.48
CA ASP A 177 -20.07 18.68 -7.04
C ASP A 177 -20.48 19.48 -5.80
N ILE A 178 -19.98 19.06 -4.63
CA ILE A 178 -20.36 19.60 -3.33
C ILE A 178 -19.10 19.99 -2.54
N ARG A 179 -19.19 21.14 -1.86
CA ARG A 179 -18.19 21.56 -0.87
C ARG A 179 -18.89 22.03 0.40
N GLY A 180 -18.75 21.25 1.47
CA GLY A 180 -19.45 21.52 2.72
C GLY A 180 -20.96 21.51 2.54
N ASP A 181 -21.60 22.64 2.81
CA ASP A 181 -23.04 22.84 2.68
C ASP A 181 -23.47 23.40 1.31
N ARG A 182 -22.53 23.61 0.37
CA ARG A 182 -22.79 24.23 -0.93
C ARG A 182 -22.76 23.22 -2.07
N LEU A 183 -23.84 23.17 -2.85
CA LEU A 183 -23.94 22.47 -4.11
C LEU A 183 -23.44 23.39 -5.24
N ASN A 184 -22.33 23.01 -5.87
CA ASN A 184 -21.78 23.75 -7.01
C ASN A 184 -22.47 23.35 -8.31
N ALA A 185 -22.65 22.04 -8.53
CA ALA A 185 -23.27 21.49 -9.74
C ALA A 185 -23.81 20.08 -9.49
N TYR A 186 -24.75 19.63 -10.33
CA TYR A 186 -25.17 18.24 -10.42
C TYR A 186 -25.30 17.80 -11.87
N PHE A 187 -25.25 16.49 -12.09
CA PHE A 187 -25.28 15.89 -13.42
C PHE A 187 -26.01 14.55 -13.41
N ASP A 188 -26.99 14.39 -14.29
CA ASP A 188 -27.72 13.14 -14.46
C ASP A 188 -27.07 12.31 -15.59
N THR A 189 -26.76 11.04 -15.32
CA THR A 189 -26.03 10.18 -16.25
C THR A 189 -26.78 8.89 -16.56
N THR A 190 -27.14 8.68 -17.83
CA THR A 190 -27.79 7.43 -18.29
C THR A 190 -26.79 6.28 -18.51
N VAL A 191 -25.52 6.59 -18.80
CA VAL A 191 -24.39 5.65 -18.88
C VAL A 191 -23.38 6.05 -17.82
N ALA A 192 -22.74 5.08 -17.13
CA ALA A 192 -21.76 5.44 -16.10
C ALA A 192 -20.59 6.16 -16.79
N ILE A 193 -20.56 7.49 -16.60
CA ILE A 193 -19.41 8.38 -16.75
C ILE A 193 -18.59 8.12 -18.04
N GLN A 194 -19.19 8.40 -19.20
CA GLN A 194 -18.47 8.65 -20.47
C GLN A 194 -18.34 10.15 -20.80
N ASP A 195 -18.95 11.04 -20.01
CA ASP A 195 -19.00 12.46 -20.36
C ASP A 195 -17.71 13.20 -19.96
N SER A 196 -16.82 13.35 -20.93
CA SER A 196 -15.65 14.24 -20.87
C SER A 196 -15.99 15.71 -20.52
N LEU A 197 -17.26 16.12 -20.62
CA LEU A 197 -17.79 17.43 -20.21
C LEU A 197 -17.94 17.54 -18.67
N LEU A 198 -18.22 16.42 -18.00
CA LEU A 198 -18.31 16.30 -16.54
C LEU A 198 -16.92 16.41 -15.88
N LEU A 199 -15.93 15.71 -16.45
CA LEU A 199 -14.54 15.76 -15.99
C LEU A 199 -13.91 17.16 -16.13
N ALA A 200 -14.28 17.91 -17.17
CA ALA A 200 -13.80 19.27 -17.40
C ALA A 200 -14.41 20.30 -16.42
N ALA A 201 -15.71 20.19 -16.13
CA ALA A 201 -16.36 21.06 -15.14
C ALA A 201 -15.83 20.81 -13.71
N LEU A 202 -15.54 19.55 -13.38
CA LEU A 202 -14.94 19.16 -12.08
C LEU A 202 -13.46 19.57 -11.95
N LYS A 203 -12.69 19.61 -13.06
CA LYS A 203 -11.29 20.06 -13.07
C LYS A 203 -11.14 21.57 -12.90
N HIS A 204 -12.10 22.37 -13.36
CA HIS A 204 -11.93 23.82 -13.51
C HIS A 204 -11.81 24.64 -12.21
N ASN A 205 -12.01 24.06 -11.01
CA ASN A 205 -12.03 24.83 -9.76
C ASN A 205 -11.29 24.24 -8.54
N HIS A 206 -10.67 23.06 -8.61
CA HIS A 206 -10.25 22.36 -7.38
C HIS A 206 -8.88 21.67 -7.45
N SER A 207 -8.21 21.64 -6.28
CA SER A 207 -6.89 21.06 -6.06
C SER A 207 -6.76 19.64 -6.64
N PRO A 208 -5.67 19.32 -7.37
CA PRO A 208 -5.52 18.12 -8.19
C PRO A 208 -5.41 16.80 -7.42
N LYS A 209 -5.33 16.78 -6.08
CA LYS A 209 -4.88 15.58 -5.36
C LYS A 209 -5.94 14.64 -4.77
N LEU A 210 -7.19 15.06 -4.50
CA LEU A 210 -7.98 14.33 -3.47
C LEU A 210 -9.50 14.14 -3.66
N LYS A 211 -10.18 14.66 -4.70
CA LYS A 211 -11.65 14.83 -4.61
C LYS A 211 -12.58 13.99 -5.50
N ALA A 212 -12.14 12.97 -6.24
CA ALA A 212 -13.12 12.18 -7.01
C ALA A 212 -12.73 10.73 -7.35
N VAL A 213 -11.85 10.09 -6.59
CA VAL A 213 -11.43 8.70 -6.94
C VAL A 213 -12.64 7.75 -6.91
N THR A 214 -13.51 7.86 -5.90
CA THR A 214 -14.71 7.02 -5.74
C THR A 214 -15.85 7.39 -6.70
N ALA A 215 -16.08 8.68 -6.91
CA ALA A 215 -17.19 9.15 -7.77
C ALA A 215 -17.01 8.79 -9.25
N THR A 216 -15.77 8.52 -9.67
CA THR A 216 -15.38 8.25 -11.07
C THR A 216 -15.04 6.79 -11.34
N ILE A 217 -15.24 5.88 -10.39
CA ILE A 217 -14.93 4.45 -10.56
C ILE A 217 -15.69 3.92 -11.77
N GLN A 218 -14.93 3.41 -12.72
CA GLN A 218 -15.44 2.83 -13.95
C GLN A 218 -15.75 1.36 -13.75
N ARG A 219 -16.48 0.76 -14.69
CA ARG A 219 -16.91 -0.64 -14.56
C ARG A 219 -15.74 -1.61 -14.41
N GLU A 220 -14.73 -1.54 -15.28
CA GLU A 220 -13.53 -2.41 -15.20
C GLU A 220 -12.78 -2.23 -13.88
N GLN A 221 -12.75 -0.99 -13.35
CA GLN A 221 -12.13 -0.68 -12.06
C GLN A 221 -12.96 -1.24 -10.90
N ASN A 222 -14.28 -1.11 -10.96
CA ASN A 222 -15.20 -1.66 -9.97
C ASN A 222 -15.18 -3.20 -9.96
N GLU A 223 -15.03 -3.84 -11.12
CA GLU A 223 -14.85 -5.30 -11.24
C GLU A 223 -13.62 -5.77 -10.47
N VAL A 224 -12.50 -5.01 -10.51
CA VAL A 224 -11.32 -5.31 -9.68
C VAL A 224 -11.57 -5.02 -8.19
N VAL A 225 -12.18 -3.87 -7.86
CA VAL A 225 -12.42 -3.44 -6.46
C VAL A 225 -13.34 -4.42 -5.72
N ARG A 226 -14.35 -4.95 -6.42
CA ARG A 226 -15.36 -5.87 -5.85
C ARG A 226 -15.12 -7.33 -6.23
N HIS A 227 -13.96 -7.64 -6.82
CA HIS A 227 -13.61 -9.00 -7.17
C HIS A 227 -13.68 -9.92 -5.94
N GLU A 228 -13.99 -11.19 -6.17
CA GLU A 228 -13.97 -12.20 -5.11
C GLU A 228 -12.58 -12.32 -4.45
N ASP A 229 -12.57 -12.70 -3.18
CA ASP A 229 -11.36 -12.83 -2.36
C ASP A 229 -10.61 -14.13 -2.69
N VAL A 230 -9.88 -14.09 -3.79
CA VAL A 230 -9.07 -15.20 -4.31
C VAL A 230 -7.65 -15.17 -3.73
N SER A 231 -6.93 -16.30 -3.76
CA SER A 231 -5.57 -16.37 -3.21
C SER A 231 -4.59 -15.44 -3.93
N VAL A 232 -4.72 -15.29 -5.25
CA VAL A 232 -3.89 -14.39 -6.06
C VAL A 232 -4.72 -13.78 -7.19
N LEU A 233 -4.80 -12.46 -7.22
CA LEU A 233 -5.39 -11.68 -8.30
C LEU A 233 -4.31 -10.84 -8.99
N LEU A 234 -4.06 -11.10 -10.28
CA LEU A 234 -3.20 -10.30 -11.14
C LEU A 234 -4.05 -9.31 -11.95
N VAL A 235 -3.74 -8.02 -11.83
CA VAL A 235 -4.44 -6.96 -12.56
C VAL A 235 -3.49 -6.37 -13.58
N SER A 236 -3.72 -6.70 -14.85
CA SER A 236 -2.96 -6.18 -15.98
C SER A 236 -3.62 -4.91 -16.51
N GLY A 237 -2.94 -3.77 -16.38
CA GLY A 237 -3.50 -2.49 -16.80
C GLY A 237 -2.55 -1.66 -17.62
N ILE A 238 -3.07 -0.97 -18.65
CA ILE A 238 -2.26 -0.05 -19.45
C ILE A 238 -1.87 1.22 -18.67
N ALA A 239 -1.00 2.04 -19.26
CA ALA A 239 -0.65 3.32 -18.68
C ALA A 239 -1.88 4.24 -18.58
N GLY A 240 -2.04 4.92 -17.44
CA GLY A 240 -3.16 5.83 -17.24
C GLY A 240 -4.50 5.18 -16.91
N SER A 241 -4.55 3.86 -16.67
CA SER A 241 -5.80 3.15 -16.33
C SER A 241 -6.26 3.27 -14.88
N GLY A 242 -5.48 3.94 -14.02
CA GLY A 242 -5.84 4.15 -12.61
C GLY A 242 -5.51 2.99 -11.67
N LYS A 243 -4.53 2.13 -12.03
CA LYS A 243 -4.09 0.98 -11.20
C LYS A 243 -3.92 1.30 -9.72
N THR A 244 -3.07 2.26 -9.37
CA THR A 244 -2.85 2.64 -7.96
C THR A 244 -4.13 3.12 -7.28
N SER A 245 -5.01 3.82 -7.99
CA SER A 245 -6.32 4.20 -7.44
C SER A 245 -7.22 2.99 -7.16
N VAL A 246 -7.28 2.04 -8.09
CA VAL A 246 -8.00 0.77 -7.94
C VAL A 246 -7.46 -0.05 -6.76
N LEU A 247 -6.13 -0.07 -6.59
CA LEU A 247 -5.47 -0.73 -5.46
C LEU A 247 -5.96 -0.21 -4.11
N LEU A 248 -5.95 1.12 -3.95
CA LEU A 248 -6.35 1.78 -2.71
C LEU A 248 -7.85 1.61 -2.44
N GLN A 249 -8.66 1.66 -3.49
CA GLN A 249 -10.09 1.37 -3.39
C GLN A 249 -10.37 -0.07 -2.99
N ARG A 250 -9.61 -1.03 -3.53
CA ARG A 250 -9.72 -2.44 -3.16
C ARG A 250 -9.34 -2.66 -1.69
N ILE A 251 -8.25 -2.04 -1.21
CA ILE A 251 -7.89 -2.07 0.22
C ILE A 251 -9.04 -1.53 1.07
N ALA A 252 -9.57 -0.35 0.74
CA ALA A 252 -10.66 0.25 1.50
C ALA A 252 -11.96 -0.58 1.46
N PHE A 253 -12.22 -1.28 0.35
CA PHE A 253 -13.36 -2.19 0.21
C PHE A 253 -13.18 -3.45 1.06
N LEU A 254 -11.99 -4.07 1.05
CA LEU A 254 -11.67 -5.25 1.86
C LEU A 254 -11.79 -4.95 3.36
N LEU A 255 -11.23 -3.82 3.81
CA LEU A 255 -11.36 -3.37 5.21
C LEU A 255 -12.82 -3.15 5.62
N TYR A 256 -13.63 -2.59 4.73
CA TYR A 256 -15.07 -2.43 4.99
C TYR A 256 -15.84 -3.75 5.06
N GLN A 257 -15.62 -4.63 4.07
CA GLN A 257 -16.32 -5.89 3.95
C GLN A 257 -15.95 -6.84 5.10
N GLN A 258 -14.69 -6.81 5.53
CA GLN A 258 -14.13 -7.70 6.54
C GLN A 258 -13.83 -6.99 7.88
N LYS A 259 -14.46 -5.84 8.15
CA LYS A 259 -14.20 -4.97 9.32
C LYS A 259 -14.21 -5.67 10.70
N ASP A 260 -14.92 -6.80 10.82
CA ASP A 260 -15.00 -7.57 12.06
C ASP A 260 -13.83 -8.59 12.21
N THR A 261 -13.03 -8.79 11.17
CA THR A 261 -11.98 -9.83 11.10
C THR A 261 -10.65 -9.37 10.52
N LEU A 262 -10.60 -8.19 9.90
CA LEU A 262 -9.43 -7.65 9.20
C LEU A 262 -9.07 -6.29 9.78
N ASP A 263 -7.87 -6.19 10.35
CA ASP A 263 -7.28 -4.92 10.75
C ASP A 263 -6.30 -4.40 9.68
N ALA A 264 -6.11 -3.08 9.61
CA ALA A 264 -5.18 -2.46 8.66
C ALA A 264 -3.72 -2.92 8.86
N SER A 265 -3.30 -3.26 10.08
CA SER A 265 -1.98 -3.84 10.37
C SER A 265 -1.76 -5.22 9.73
N GLN A 266 -2.83 -5.92 9.33
CA GLN A 266 -2.74 -7.21 8.64
C GLN A 266 -2.64 -7.07 7.12
N VAL A 267 -2.54 -5.84 6.62
CA VAL A 267 -2.47 -5.50 5.20
C VAL A 267 -1.12 -4.87 4.89
N TYR A 268 -0.45 -5.37 3.85
CA TYR A 268 0.86 -4.88 3.41
C TYR A 268 0.77 -4.36 1.98
N LEU A 269 1.29 -3.16 1.74
CA LEU A 269 1.36 -2.51 0.44
C LEU A 269 2.82 -2.28 0.04
N PHE A 270 3.25 -2.98 -0.99
CA PHE A 270 4.55 -2.84 -1.62
C PHE A 270 4.48 -1.86 -2.79
N THR A 271 5.33 -0.84 -2.75
CA THR A 271 5.47 0.18 -3.80
C THR A 271 6.93 0.33 -4.24
N PRO A 272 7.23 0.56 -5.53
CA PRO A 272 8.60 0.76 -5.99
C PRO A 272 9.20 2.11 -5.57
N ASN A 273 8.39 3.11 -5.18
CA ASN A 273 8.86 4.47 -4.92
C ASN A 273 8.17 5.12 -3.71
N ALA A 274 8.97 5.57 -2.74
CA ALA A 274 8.52 6.26 -1.52
C ALA A 274 7.75 7.58 -1.79
N VAL A 275 7.89 8.21 -2.96
CA VAL A 275 7.11 9.41 -3.31
C VAL A 275 5.59 9.15 -3.25
N PHE A 276 5.16 7.91 -3.50
CA PHE A 276 3.75 7.51 -3.41
C PHE A 276 3.24 7.35 -1.99
N GLU A 277 4.11 7.18 -0.98
CA GLU A 277 3.71 7.05 0.42
C GLU A 277 2.89 8.26 0.86
N SER A 278 3.39 9.48 0.57
CA SER A 278 2.67 10.74 0.87
C SER A 278 1.32 10.88 0.17
N TYR A 279 1.12 10.22 -0.97
CA TYR A 279 -0.16 10.19 -1.67
C TYR A 279 -1.11 9.20 -1.00
N ILE A 280 -0.63 7.97 -0.73
CA ILE A 280 -1.41 6.92 -0.08
C ILE A 280 -1.86 7.36 1.32
N ASP A 281 -0.96 8.02 2.06
CA ASP A 281 -1.22 8.55 3.41
C ASP A 281 -2.35 9.57 3.45
N ALA A 282 -2.64 10.23 2.33
CA ALA A 282 -3.77 11.14 2.23
C ALA A 282 -5.03 10.47 1.70
N VAL A 283 -4.91 9.47 0.82
CA VAL A 283 -6.04 8.89 0.09
C VAL A 283 -6.86 7.93 0.95
N LEU A 284 -6.25 6.93 1.60
CA LEU A 284 -7.02 5.97 2.40
C LEU A 284 -7.77 6.64 3.57
N PRO A 285 -7.19 7.62 4.28
CA PRO A 285 -7.93 8.37 5.30
C PRO A 285 -9.07 9.19 4.71
N SER A 286 -8.92 9.70 3.48
CA SER A 286 -10.02 10.34 2.74
C SER A 286 -11.13 9.36 2.29
N LEU A 287 -10.86 8.05 2.34
CA LEU A 287 -11.84 6.98 2.15
C LEU A 287 -12.39 6.46 3.49
N GLY A 288 -11.98 7.05 4.61
CA GLY A 288 -12.43 6.68 5.96
C GLY A 288 -11.73 5.46 6.54
N GLU A 289 -10.56 5.07 6.02
CA GLU A 289 -9.80 3.89 6.46
C GLU A 289 -8.41 4.24 7.01
N ARG A 290 -7.89 3.38 7.88
CA ARG A 290 -6.51 3.47 8.38
C ARG A 290 -5.52 2.96 7.32
N ASN A 291 -4.29 3.48 7.35
CA ASN A 291 -3.27 3.07 6.40
C ASN A 291 -2.74 1.67 6.74
N PRO A 292 -2.52 0.80 5.73
CA PRO A 292 -1.81 -0.46 5.89
C PRO A 292 -0.30 -0.23 6.12
N HIS A 293 0.45 -1.30 6.31
CA HIS A 293 1.91 -1.23 6.24
C HIS A 293 2.35 -0.91 4.81
N ILE A 294 2.90 0.29 4.58
CA ILE A 294 3.42 0.71 3.29
C ILE A 294 4.93 0.55 3.31
N LEU A 295 5.49 -0.22 2.38
CA LEU A 295 6.92 -0.52 2.35
C LEU A 295 7.44 -0.50 0.91
N THR A 296 8.61 0.10 0.69
CA THR A 296 9.42 -0.23 -0.48
C THR A 296 10.17 -1.54 -0.27
N TRP A 297 10.61 -2.21 -1.35
CA TRP A 297 11.45 -3.41 -1.23
C TRP A 297 12.67 -3.18 -0.33
N ARG A 298 13.30 -2.01 -0.45
CA ARG A 298 14.47 -1.66 0.34
C ARG A 298 14.14 -1.50 1.82
N GLU A 299 13.02 -0.86 2.16
CA GLU A 299 12.57 -0.73 3.54
C GLU A 299 12.19 -2.08 4.14
N PHE A 300 11.53 -2.95 3.37
CA PHE A 300 11.23 -4.31 3.80
C PHE A 300 12.51 -5.10 4.12
N VAL A 301 13.52 -5.06 3.25
CA VAL A 301 14.81 -5.71 3.53
C VAL A 301 15.52 -5.06 4.72
N ALA A 302 15.41 -3.74 4.88
CA ALA A 302 16.00 -3.01 6.00
C ALA A 302 15.33 -3.33 7.34
N SER A 303 14.00 -3.47 7.38
CA SER A 303 13.25 -3.83 8.59
C SER A 303 13.59 -5.23 9.09
N LEU A 304 14.12 -6.09 8.21
CA LEU A 304 14.65 -7.41 8.56
C LEU A 304 16.11 -7.38 9.04
N GLY A 305 16.71 -6.20 9.19
CA GLY A 305 18.12 -6.05 9.60
C GLY A 305 19.13 -6.37 8.49
N LEU A 306 18.69 -6.49 7.24
CA LEU A 306 19.52 -6.91 6.10
C LEU A 306 20.03 -5.74 5.26
N ALA A 307 19.84 -4.50 5.72
CA ALA A 307 20.26 -3.28 5.02
C ALA A 307 21.76 -3.21 4.71
N SER A 308 22.60 -3.84 5.55
CA SER A 308 24.06 -3.87 5.39
C SER A 308 24.54 -4.88 4.35
N ARG A 309 23.68 -5.83 3.94
CA ARG A 309 24.00 -6.78 2.87
C ARG A 309 23.89 -6.07 1.53
N ALA A 310 24.77 -6.43 0.61
CA ALA A 310 24.72 -5.87 -0.73
C ALA A 310 23.38 -6.21 -1.38
N LEU A 311 22.56 -5.18 -1.65
CA LEU A 311 21.36 -5.26 -2.51
C LEU A 311 21.73 -5.38 -4.00
N SER A 312 23.02 -5.49 -4.32
CA SER A 312 23.50 -5.60 -5.70
C SER A 312 23.19 -7.00 -6.24
N GLY A 313 22.09 -7.08 -6.99
CA GLY A 313 21.57 -8.30 -7.61
C GLY A 313 20.72 -9.09 -6.63
N ASP A 314 19.43 -9.29 -6.95
CA ASP A 314 18.48 -10.03 -6.11
C ASP A 314 18.70 -11.56 -6.14
N GLY A 315 19.87 -12.04 -6.57
CA GLY A 315 20.15 -13.45 -6.84
C GLY A 315 19.51 -13.92 -8.15
N ASP A 316 19.86 -15.14 -8.57
CA ASP A 316 19.18 -15.83 -9.66
C ASP A 316 18.09 -16.74 -9.10
N ALA A 317 16.97 -16.91 -9.82
CA ALA A 317 15.94 -17.87 -9.45
C ALA A 317 16.51 -19.31 -9.37
N ASP A 318 17.54 -19.60 -10.17
CA ASP A 318 18.28 -20.86 -10.13
C ASP A 318 18.97 -21.12 -8.77
N ASP A 319 19.43 -20.07 -8.08
CA ASP A 319 20.01 -20.21 -6.74
C ASP A 319 18.96 -20.70 -5.74
N PHE A 320 17.74 -20.20 -5.85
CA PHE A 320 16.64 -20.61 -4.96
C PHE A 320 16.24 -22.06 -5.20
N ALA A 321 16.17 -22.48 -6.46
CA ALA A 321 15.92 -23.88 -6.82
C ALA A 321 17.03 -24.81 -6.30
N ARG A 322 18.30 -24.39 -6.37
CA ARG A 322 19.43 -25.15 -5.80
C ARG A 322 19.34 -25.25 -4.28
N LEU A 323 18.97 -24.16 -3.59
CA LEU A 323 18.75 -24.17 -2.14
C LEU A 323 17.64 -25.16 -1.76
N GLU A 324 16.50 -25.12 -2.44
CA GLU A 324 15.38 -26.03 -2.17
C GLU A 324 15.73 -27.50 -2.41
N ALA A 325 16.48 -27.78 -3.48
CA ALA A 325 16.87 -29.15 -3.82
C ALA A 325 17.92 -29.71 -2.86
N ALA A 326 18.90 -28.90 -2.45
CA ALA A 326 20.05 -29.37 -1.68
C ALA A 326 19.79 -29.40 -0.17
N LEU A 327 19.05 -28.41 0.37
CA LEU A 327 18.88 -28.24 1.81
C LEU A 327 18.32 -29.48 2.52
N PRO A 328 17.25 -30.16 2.02
CA PRO A 328 16.66 -31.31 2.71
C PRO A 328 17.62 -32.47 2.98
N SER A 329 18.64 -32.61 2.13
CA SER A 329 19.66 -33.67 2.17
C SER A 329 21.04 -33.18 2.64
N LEU A 330 21.17 -31.92 3.07
CA LEU A 330 22.45 -31.37 3.47
C LEU A 330 22.95 -32.02 4.77
N GLU A 331 24.19 -32.51 4.74
CA GLU A 331 24.89 -32.97 5.94
C GLU A 331 25.45 -31.78 6.72
N LEU A 332 25.03 -31.66 7.97
CA LEU A 332 25.40 -30.55 8.85
C LEU A 332 26.73 -30.79 9.55
N GLU A 333 27.58 -29.77 9.53
CA GLU A 333 28.89 -29.73 10.13
C GLU A 333 28.86 -28.90 11.42
N PRO A 334 29.80 -29.09 12.36
CA PRO A 334 29.87 -28.28 13.59
C PRO A 334 29.95 -26.77 13.35
N GLN A 335 30.47 -26.35 12.19
CA GLN A 335 30.58 -24.94 11.79
C GLN A 335 29.25 -24.33 11.34
N ASP A 336 28.22 -25.14 11.08
CA ASP A 336 26.87 -24.65 10.74
C ASP A 336 26.08 -24.16 11.96
N PHE A 337 26.66 -24.24 13.16
CA PHE A 337 25.99 -23.89 14.42
C PHE A 337 26.74 -22.78 15.17
N LYS A 338 25.98 -21.93 15.83
CA LYS A 338 26.47 -20.83 16.65
C LYS A 338 26.08 -21.00 18.12
N ASP A 339 26.93 -20.47 18.99
CA ASP A 339 26.61 -20.31 20.40
C ASP A 339 25.58 -19.19 20.56
N LEU A 340 24.59 -19.40 21.42
CA LEU A 340 23.67 -18.36 21.86
C LEU A 340 24.21 -17.74 23.15
N ARG A 341 24.52 -16.45 23.09
CA ARG A 341 25.22 -15.71 24.13
C ARG A 341 24.58 -14.34 24.37
N VAL A 342 24.63 -13.87 25.62
CA VAL A 342 24.27 -12.50 26.00
C VAL A 342 25.47 -11.92 26.73
N GLY A 343 26.12 -10.91 26.14
CA GLY A 343 27.41 -10.43 26.61
C GLY A 343 28.47 -11.54 26.54
N GLU A 344 29.12 -11.83 27.67
CA GLU A 344 30.12 -12.90 27.77
C GLU A 344 29.52 -14.26 28.18
N GLU A 345 28.29 -14.29 28.71
CA GLU A 345 27.66 -15.53 29.19
C GLU A 345 27.14 -16.34 27.99
N THR A 346 27.54 -17.62 27.95
CA THR A 346 27.02 -18.57 26.95
C THR A 346 25.86 -19.36 27.54
N LEU A 347 24.66 -19.16 26.99
CA LEU A 347 23.44 -19.79 27.44
C LEU A 347 23.32 -21.19 26.81
N LEU A 348 23.54 -21.29 25.50
CA LEU A 348 23.53 -22.55 24.76
C LEU A 348 24.75 -22.61 23.82
N LYS A 349 25.48 -23.73 23.86
CA LYS A 349 26.62 -23.98 22.98
C LYS A 349 26.17 -24.54 21.64
N ALA A 350 26.92 -24.29 20.58
CA ALA A 350 26.70 -24.80 19.22
C ALA A 350 26.50 -26.32 19.18
N ALA A 351 27.24 -27.07 20.00
CA ALA A 351 27.04 -28.52 20.14
C ALA A 351 25.65 -28.88 20.67
N GLN A 352 25.10 -28.13 21.63
CA GLN A 352 23.76 -28.36 22.15
C GLN A 352 22.69 -28.03 21.09
N CYS A 353 22.91 -27.00 20.28
CA CYS A 353 22.04 -26.65 19.15
C CYS A 353 22.05 -27.74 18.08
N LYS A 354 23.24 -28.28 17.77
CA LYS A 354 23.41 -29.44 16.90
C LYS A 354 22.64 -30.66 17.41
N ASP A 355 22.83 -31.01 18.68
CA ASP A 355 22.15 -32.15 19.30
C ASP A 355 20.62 -32.01 19.22
N ALA A 356 20.09 -30.80 19.41
CA ALA A 356 18.65 -30.54 19.32
C ALA A 356 18.09 -30.86 17.93
N LEU A 357 18.82 -30.49 16.88
CA LEU A 357 18.42 -30.77 15.50
C LEU A 357 18.63 -32.24 15.09
N GLU A 358 19.66 -32.89 15.63
CA GLU A 358 19.97 -34.30 15.36
C GLU A 358 19.03 -35.29 16.06
N LYS A 359 18.25 -34.85 17.06
CA LYS A 359 17.16 -35.65 17.66
C LYS A 359 16.09 -36.10 16.65
N PHE A 360 15.96 -35.39 15.53
CA PHE A 360 14.89 -35.61 14.55
C PHE A 360 15.44 -36.04 13.17
N PRO A 361 16.23 -37.11 13.05
CA PRO A 361 16.96 -37.44 11.81
C PRO A 361 16.05 -37.93 10.68
N ARG A 362 14.83 -38.37 11.00
CA ARG A 362 13.84 -38.84 10.01
C ARG A 362 13.10 -37.68 9.31
N VAL A 363 13.20 -36.47 9.85
CA VAL A 363 12.61 -35.28 9.24
C VAL A 363 13.71 -34.61 8.39
N PRO A 364 13.47 -34.35 7.10
CA PRO A 364 14.42 -33.62 6.27
C PRO A 364 14.74 -32.25 6.86
N LEU A 365 15.94 -31.73 6.57
CA LEU A 365 16.30 -30.39 7.03
C LEU A 365 15.41 -29.32 6.38
N GLY A 366 14.86 -28.43 7.21
CA GLY A 366 13.96 -27.35 6.81
C GLY A 366 13.02 -26.94 7.94
N ALA A 367 12.04 -26.09 7.62
CA ALA A 367 11.08 -25.47 8.55
C ALA A 367 10.57 -26.41 9.65
N ARG A 368 10.08 -27.60 9.29
CA ARG A 368 9.51 -28.55 10.25
C ARG A 368 10.54 -29.09 11.23
N ARG A 369 11.75 -29.43 10.76
CA ARG A 369 12.80 -29.99 11.62
C ARG A 369 13.37 -28.91 12.55
N CYS A 370 13.53 -27.70 12.04
CA CYS A 370 13.96 -26.56 12.85
C CYS A 370 12.90 -26.18 13.89
N ALA A 371 11.61 -26.22 13.57
CA ALA A 371 10.55 -25.97 14.57
C ALA A 371 10.63 -26.96 15.75
N LEU A 372 10.84 -28.26 15.48
CA LEU A 372 11.04 -29.26 16.53
C LEU A 372 12.33 -29.02 17.34
N ALA A 373 13.39 -28.56 16.68
CA ALA A 373 14.63 -28.19 17.36
C ALA A 373 14.45 -26.92 18.22
N ILE A 374 13.65 -25.95 17.77
CA ILE A 374 13.31 -24.72 18.48
C ILE A 374 12.58 -25.05 19.79
N GLU A 375 11.58 -25.94 19.75
CA GLU A 375 10.90 -26.43 20.96
C GLU A 375 11.90 -27.04 21.96
N ASP A 376 12.79 -27.92 21.49
CA ASP A 376 13.83 -28.54 22.35
C ASP A 376 14.84 -27.52 22.90
N LEU A 377 15.17 -26.48 22.12
CA LEU A 377 16.10 -25.42 22.52
C LEU A 377 15.50 -24.51 23.59
N HIS A 378 14.21 -24.18 23.49
CA HIS A 378 13.49 -23.44 24.54
C HIS A 378 13.49 -24.22 25.86
N GLU A 379 13.17 -25.51 25.84
CA GLU A 379 13.23 -26.34 27.05
C GLU A 379 14.65 -26.41 27.65
N ARG A 380 15.70 -26.37 26.82
CA ARG A 380 17.09 -26.32 27.30
C ARG A 380 17.41 -24.96 27.89
N LEU A 381 16.97 -23.88 27.25
CA LEU A 381 17.16 -22.52 27.73
C LEU A 381 16.46 -22.33 29.08
N ASP A 382 15.20 -22.71 29.21
CA ASP A 382 14.44 -22.59 30.46
C ASP A 382 15.11 -23.28 31.63
N ARG A 383 15.64 -24.49 31.41
CA ARG A 383 16.43 -25.23 32.40
C ARG A 383 17.73 -24.52 32.75
N LYS A 384 18.41 -23.92 31.77
CA LYS A 384 19.63 -23.13 32.00
C LYS A 384 19.33 -21.85 32.78
N LEU A 385 18.28 -21.12 32.44
CA LEU A 385 17.82 -19.92 33.15
C LEU A 385 17.44 -20.25 34.59
N ALA A 386 16.72 -21.37 34.82
CA ALA A 386 16.37 -21.83 36.17
C ALA A 386 17.61 -22.24 36.99
N ALA A 387 18.67 -22.72 36.36
CA ALA A 387 19.94 -23.00 37.02
C ALA A 387 20.72 -21.70 37.32
N LEU A 388 20.65 -20.70 36.43
CA LEU A 388 21.29 -19.40 36.62
C LEU A 388 20.64 -18.60 37.76
N SER A 389 19.31 -18.61 37.89
CA SER A 389 18.61 -17.92 38.99
C SER A 389 18.98 -18.44 40.38
N ARG A 390 19.58 -19.63 40.46
CA ARG A 390 20.06 -20.25 41.71
C ARG A 390 21.52 -19.95 42.03
N LYS A 391 22.26 -19.26 41.16
CA LYS A 391 23.65 -18.87 41.42
C LYS A 391 23.69 -17.72 42.43
N GLU A 392 24.58 -17.83 43.42
CA GLU A 392 24.79 -16.78 44.43
C GLU A 392 25.19 -15.45 43.78
N GLU A 393 26.08 -15.47 42.80
CA GLU A 393 26.55 -14.29 42.06
C GLU A 393 25.41 -13.43 41.49
N LEU A 394 24.39 -14.06 40.90
CA LEU A 394 23.24 -13.36 40.31
C LEU A 394 22.26 -12.86 41.37
N ARG A 395 22.13 -13.59 42.49
CA ARG A 395 21.31 -13.15 43.63
C ARG A 395 21.94 -11.96 44.33
N ASP A 396 23.25 -11.95 44.48
CA ASP A 396 23.99 -10.81 45.03
C ASP A 396 23.86 -9.59 44.12
N GLU A 397 23.92 -9.77 42.80
CA GLU A 397 23.69 -8.70 41.82
C GLU A 397 22.26 -8.13 41.93
N LEU A 398 21.23 -9.00 42.02
CA LEU A 398 19.84 -8.61 42.24
C LEU A 398 19.67 -7.76 43.51
N LEU A 399 20.26 -8.19 44.62
CA LEU A 399 20.21 -7.47 45.90
C LEU A 399 20.98 -6.15 45.88
N SER A 400 21.88 -5.96 44.91
CA SER A 400 22.68 -4.74 44.75
C SER A 400 22.08 -3.69 43.80
N LEU A 401 20.95 -4.00 43.16
CA LEU A 401 20.27 -3.07 42.24
C LEU A 401 19.77 -1.82 42.97
N ASP A 402 20.00 -0.66 42.38
CA ASP A 402 19.46 0.60 42.90
C ASP A 402 17.96 0.76 42.59
N LEU A 403 17.34 1.78 43.18
CA LEU A 403 15.90 2.02 43.09
C LEU A 403 15.43 2.31 41.65
N ASP A 404 16.25 3.01 40.85
CA ASP A 404 15.92 3.36 39.48
C ASP A 404 16.00 2.11 38.58
N GLU A 405 16.98 1.25 38.83
CA GLU A 405 17.13 -0.03 38.13
C GLU A 405 16.02 -1.02 38.46
N GLN A 406 15.60 -1.09 39.72
CA GLN A 406 14.47 -1.93 40.13
C GLN A 406 13.18 -1.50 39.44
N ILE A 407 12.86 -0.19 39.43
CA ILE A 407 11.67 0.33 38.76
C ILE A 407 11.75 0.08 37.25
N ARG A 408 12.92 0.25 36.63
CA ARG A 408 13.12 0.00 35.20
C ARG A 408 12.87 -1.46 34.81
N ILE A 409 13.36 -2.40 35.62
CA ILE A 409 13.34 -3.85 35.33
C ILE A 409 12.01 -4.48 35.74
N PHE A 410 11.48 -4.11 36.91
CA PHE A 410 10.31 -4.77 37.50
C PHE A 410 9.04 -3.92 37.46
N GLY A 411 9.14 -2.63 37.15
CA GLY A 411 8.03 -1.66 37.24
C GLY A 411 7.73 -1.22 38.67
N THR A 412 8.43 -1.76 39.66
CA THR A 412 8.22 -1.53 41.09
C THR A 412 9.55 -1.56 41.84
N THR A 413 9.55 -1.05 43.08
CA THR A 413 10.65 -1.26 44.02
C THR A 413 10.53 -2.64 44.66
N LEU A 414 11.66 -3.26 44.97
CA LEU A 414 11.73 -4.53 45.66
C LEU A 414 11.69 -4.28 47.18
N ASP A 415 10.68 -4.80 47.87
CA ASP A 415 10.67 -4.89 49.34
C ASP A 415 10.98 -6.34 49.74
N LEU A 416 12.21 -6.77 49.42
CA LEU A 416 12.66 -8.15 49.59
C LEU A 416 13.04 -8.44 51.03
N ASP A 417 12.48 -9.48 51.65
CA ASP A 417 13.08 -10.12 52.82
C ASP A 417 14.16 -11.12 52.36
N PRO A 418 15.46 -10.86 52.59
CA PRO A 418 16.54 -11.76 52.14
C PRO A 418 16.50 -13.14 52.81
N SER A 419 15.71 -13.31 53.87
CA SER A 419 15.51 -14.58 54.56
C SER A 419 14.40 -15.43 53.97
N ASP A 420 13.49 -14.82 53.18
CA ASP A 420 12.49 -15.54 52.39
C ASP A 420 13.11 -16.06 51.10
N LYS A 421 13.41 -17.36 51.09
CA LYS A 421 14.04 -18.01 49.95
C LYS A 421 13.08 -18.18 48.77
N GLU A 422 11.79 -18.33 49.00
CA GLU A 422 10.82 -18.51 47.92
C GLU A 422 10.61 -17.19 47.18
N GLU A 423 10.49 -16.10 47.92
CA GLU A 423 10.38 -14.77 47.33
C GLU A 423 11.66 -14.38 46.57
N LEU A 424 12.84 -14.59 47.15
CA LEU A 424 14.12 -14.34 46.49
C LEU A 424 14.29 -15.16 45.20
N ASP A 425 13.82 -16.42 45.19
CA ASP A 425 13.87 -17.28 44.01
C ASP A 425 12.94 -16.80 42.89
N ALA A 426 11.75 -16.29 43.23
CA ALA A 426 10.82 -15.72 42.27
C ALA A 426 11.39 -14.46 41.60
N TRP A 427 11.97 -13.55 42.39
CA TRP A 427 12.59 -12.34 41.87
C TRP A 427 13.88 -12.63 41.08
N ALA A 428 14.72 -13.56 41.54
CA ALA A 428 15.89 -13.99 40.80
C ALA A 428 15.52 -14.63 39.46
N ARG A 429 14.41 -15.37 39.40
CA ARG A 429 13.90 -15.90 38.13
C ARG A 429 13.47 -14.78 37.19
N ARG A 430 12.66 -13.84 37.67
CA ARG A 430 12.19 -12.68 36.87
C ARG A 430 13.34 -11.81 36.37
N TYR A 431 14.36 -11.60 37.20
CA TYR A 431 15.58 -10.87 36.82
C TYR A 431 16.35 -11.56 35.70
N VAL A 432 16.50 -12.89 35.79
CA VAL A 432 17.16 -13.70 34.75
C VAL A 432 16.35 -13.71 33.46
N ASP A 433 15.01 -13.84 33.55
CA ASP A 433 14.14 -13.80 32.38
C ASP A 433 14.19 -12.44 31.67
N GLU A 434 14.21 -11.32 32.39
CA GLU A 434 14.36 -9.99 31.80
C GLU A 434 15.75 -9.80 31.16
N ARG A 435 16.82 -10.27 31.83
CA ARG A 435 18.20 -10.08 31.36
C ARG A 435 18.56 -10.94 30.15
N TYR A 436 18.04 -12.16 30.09
CA TYR A 436 18.43 -13.16 29.08
C TYR A 436 17.28 -13.57 28.15
N GLY A 437 16.08 -13.01 28.34
CA GLY A 437 14.87 -13.36 27.58
C GLY A 437 15.00 -13.20 26.06
N GLN A 438 15.83 -12.25 25.60
CA GLN A 438 16.15 -12.06 24.18
C GLN A 438 16.61 -13.35 23.48
N VAL A 439 17.23 -14.29 24.22
CA VAL A 439 17.68 -15.57 23.64
C VAL A 439 16.51 -16.43 23.17
N HIS A 440 15.30 -16.29 23.75
CA HIS A 440 14.11 -16.95 23.21
C HIS A 440 13.81 -16.45 21.78
N GLU A 441 13.92 -15.14 21.52
CA GLU A 441 13.76 -14.61 20.16
C GLU A 441 14.88 -15.08 19.21
N ASP A 442 16.12 -15.19 19.71
CA ASP A 442 17.24 -15.71 18.93
C ASP A 442 17.03 -17.18 18.54
N ILE A 443 16.43 -17.98 19.43
CA ILE A 443 16.03 -19.35 19.12
C ILE A 443 14.97 -19.37 18.01
N GLU A 444 13.91 -18.57 18.15
CA GLU A 444 12.81 -18.47 17.17
C GLU A 444 13.30 -18.02 15.79
N ARG A 445 14.24 -17.06 15.74
CA ARG A 445 14.85 -16.56 14.50
C ARG A 445 15.89 -17.52 13.90
N ALA A 446 16.14 -18.65 14.56
CA ALA A 446 17.18 -19.62 14.22
C ALA A 446 18.60 -19.03 14.19
N ALA A 447 18.91 -18.08 15.08
CA ALA A 447 20.24 -17.47 15.19
C ALA A 447 21.34 -18.48 15.61
N TRP A 448 20.94 -19.64 16.14
CA TRP A 448 21.80 -20.78 16.44
C TRP A 448 22.30 -21.53 15.19
N LEU A 449 21.77 -21.23 14.00
CA LEU A 449 22.27 -21.73 12.71
C LEU A 449 23.10 -20.64 12.01
N ASP A 450 24.21 -21.06 11.40
CA ASP A 450 24.96 -20.20 10.49
C ASP A 450 24.40 -20.26 9.06
N VAL A 451 23.32 -19.50 8.85
CA VAL A 451 22.64 -19.39 7.54
C VAL A 451 23.60 -18.95 6.43
N ASP A 452 24.59 -18.09 6.73
CA ASP A 452 25.60 -17.69 5.75
C ASP A 452 26.49 -18.85 5.33
N HIS A 453 26.97 -19.64 6.29
CA HIS A 453 27.81 -20.80 6.00
C HIS A 453 27.04 -21.85 5.19
N LEU A 454 25.80 -22.14 5.58
CA LEU A 454 24.91 -23.08 4.89
C LEU A 454 24.67 -22.68 3.43
N GLY A 455 24.23 -21.44 3.20
CA GLY A 455 23.94 -20.99 1.84
C GLY A 455 25.20 -20.92 0.97
N ARG A 456 26.36 -20.53 1.53
CA ARG A 456 27.64 -20.53 0.77
C ARG A 456 28.05 -21.94 0.35
N ARG A 457 27.88 -22.95 1.21
CA ARG A 457 28.17 -24.35 0.89
C ARG A 457 27.28 -24.87 -0.23
N ILE A 458 25.99 -24.56 -0.18
CA ILE A 458 25.04 -25.00 -1.22
C ILE A 458 25.28 -24.29 -2.55
N LEU A 459 25.46 -22.97 -2.51
CA LEU A 459 25.55 -22.15 -3.73
C LEU A 459 26.96 -22.11 -4.31
N GLY A 460 27.99 -22.35 -3.51
CA GLY A 460 29.39 -22.25 -3.92
C GLY A 460 29.87 -20.80 -4.09
N VAL A 461 29.27 -19.85 -3.36
CA VAL A 461 29.54 -18.41 -3.46
C VAL A 461 30.32 -17.90 -2.24
N GLY A 462 31.06 -16.80 -2.42
CA GLY A 462 31.86 -16.21 -1.34
C GLY A 462 31.03 -15.59 -0.22
N ASN A 463 29.95 -14.88 -0.56
CA ASN A 463 29.01 -14.26 0.36
C ASN A 463 27.59 -14.34 -0.21
N LEU A 464 26.59 -14.48 0.66
CA LEU A 464 25.18 -14.40 0.28
C LEU A 464 24.73 -12.94 0.20
N ASN A 465 23.99 -12.59 -0.85
CA ASN A 465 23.25 -11.34 -0.87
C ASN A 465 22.03 -11.40 0.08
N ALA A 466 21.31 -10.29 0.24
CA ALA A 466 20.14 -10.24 1.12
C ALA A 466 19.05 -11.25 0.75
N ALA A 467 18.79 -11.42 -0.55
CA ALA A 467 17.76 -12.29 -1.08
C ALA A 467 18.06 -13.78 -0.82
N GLN A 468 19.26 -14.25 -1.15
CA GLN A 468 19.74 -15.61 -0.92
C GLN A 468 19.76 -15.96 0.56
N TRP A 469 20.23 -15.04 1.41
CA TRP A 469 20.25 -15.26 2.85
C TRP A 469 18.83 -15.39 3.41
N LEU A 470 17.94 -14.46 3.06
CA LEU A 470 16.54 -14.49 3.52
C LEU A 470 15.82 -15.75 3.01
N TYR A 471 16.04 -16.14 1.75
CA TYR A 471 15.46 -17.36 1.19
C TYR A 471 15.93 -18.61 1.96
N THR A 472 17.24 -18.70 2.22
CA THR A 472 17.83 -19.80 3.00
C THR A 472 17.24 -19.83 4.41
N GLN A 473 17.11 -18.68 5.06
CA GLN A 473 16.48 -18.56 6.38
C GLN A 473 15.04 -19.08 6.34
N MET A 474 14.21 -18.64 5.39
CA MET A 474 12.82 -19.08 5.26
C MET A 474 12.65 -20.55 4.88
N LEU A 475 13.66 -21.19 4.27
CA LEU A 475 13.65 -22.64 4.09
C LEU A 475 13.85 -23.37 5.43
N LEU A 476 14.61 -22.78 6.35
CA LEU A 476 14.90 -23.29 7.68
C LEU A 476 13.82 -22.93 8.71
N THR A 477 13.21 -21.75 8.66
CA THR A 477 12.24 -21.28 9.67
C THR A 477 10.79 -21.30 9.18
N GLY A 478 10.57 -21.33 7.87
CA GLY A 478 9.26 -21.18 7.24
C GLY A 478 8.93 -19.74 6.85
N GLY A 479 7.68 -19.50 6.43
CA GLY A 479 7.17 -18.16 6.19
C GLY A 479 7.03 -17.37 7.50
N HIS A 480 7.17 -16.05 7.39
CA HIS A 480 7.06 -15.09 8.48
C HIS A 480 5.74 -14.30 8.36
N ALA A 481 5.47 -13.33 9.24
CA ALA A 481 4.26 -12.49 9.20
C ALA A 481 2.95 -13.28 9.00
N ARG A 482 2.71 -14.26 9.88
CA ARG A 482 1.55 -15.17 9.79
C ARG A 482 0.21 -14.49 10.02
N ASP A 483 0.25 -13.33 10.65
CA ASP A 483 -0.84 -12.39 10.91
C ASP A 483 -1.24 -11.59 9.67
N ALA A 484 -0.36 -11.48 8.67
CA ALA A 484 -0.68 -10.84 7.40
C ALA A 484 -1.77 -11.59 6.64
N ARG A 485 -2.85 -10.89 6.29
CA ARG A 485 -3.99 -11.44 5.54
C ARG A 485 -3.99 -11.02 4.09
N PHE A 486 -3.48 -9.82 3.77
CA PHE A 486 -3.41 -9.32 2.40
C PHE A 486 -2.06 -8.67 2.09
N VAL A 487 -1.54 -8.95 0.89
CA VAL A 487 -0.35 -8.31 0.34
C VAL A 487 -0.68 -7.74 -1.04
N MET A 488 -0.53 -6.43 -1.15
CA MET A 488 -0.72 -5.65 -2.37
C MET A 488 0.64 -5.29 -2.93
N VAL A 489 0.88 -5.56 -4.21
CA VAL A 489 2.11 -5.17 -4.91
C VAL A 489 1.75 -4.25 -6.07
N ASP A 490 2.11 -2.98 -5.96
CA ASP A 490 1.97 -2.02 -7.06
C ASP A 490 3.18 -2.10 -8.00
N GLU A 491 2.96 -1.83 -9.28
CA GLU A 491 3.96 -1.92 -10.35
C GLU A 491 4.78 -3.23 -10.31
N VAL A 492 4.11 -4.39 -10.23
CA VAL A 492 4.72 -5.72 -10.08
C VAL A 492 5.82 -6.03 -11.10
N GLN A 493 5.78 -5.40 -12.28
CA GLN A 493 6.80 -5.52 -13.31
C GLN A 493 8.15 -4.88 -12.93
N ASP A 494 8.22 -4.07 -11.87
CA ASP A 494 9.50 -3.53 -11.36
C ASP A 494 10.23 -4.47 -10.42
N TYR A 495 9.57 -5.57 -10.03
CA TYR A 495 10.12 -6.62 -9.18
C TYR A 495 10.81 -7.69 -10.03
N THR A 496 11.88 -8.24 -9.48
CA THR A 496 12.56 -9.40 -10.06
C THR A 496 11.85 -10.69 -9.65
N ALA A 497 12.07 -11.78 -10.39
CA ALA A 497 11.48 -13.08 -10.07
C ALA A 497 11.82 -13.52 -8.64
N THR A 498 13.06 -13.33 -8.20
CA THR A 498 13.51 -13.68 -6.85
C THR A 498 12.84 -12.84 -5.76
N GLN A 499 12.63 -11.54 -5.99
CA GLN A 499 11.86 -10.70 -5.06
C GLN A 499 10.42 -11.21 -4.90
N LEU A 500 9.77 -11.59 -6.00
CA LEU A 500 8.41 -12.13 -5.96
C LEU A 500 8.34 -13.49 -5.28
N MET A 501 9.32 -14.37 -5.52
CA MET A 501 9.45 -15.65 -4.81
C MET A 501 9.61 -15.44 -3.29
N LEU A 502 10.42 -14.46 -2.89
CA LEU A 502 10.59 -14.09 -1.48
C LEU A 502 9.28 -13.60 -0.88
N LEU A 503 8.56 -12.67 -1.53
CA LEU A 503 7.27 -12.19 -1.04
C LEU A 503 6.24 -13.32 -0.92
N ALA A 504 6.12 -14.16 -1.95
CA ALA A 504 5.19 -15.28 -1.99
C ALA A 504 5.47 -16.29 -0.87
N ARG A 505 6.74 -16.50 -0.50
CA ARG A 505 7.14 -17.40 0.59
C ARG A 505 7.02 -16.74 1.97
N TYR A 506 7.45 -15.48 2.09
CA TYR A 506 7.47 -14.74 3.34
C TYR A 506 6.06 -14.62 3.89
N PHE A 507 5.09 -14.14 3.12
CA PHE A 507 3.71 -13.90 3.58
C PHE A 507 2.80 -15.12 3.42
N GLY A 508 3.22 -16.30 3.88
CA GLY A 508 2.66 -17.62 3.52
C GLY A 508 1.14 -17.83 3.63
N ASN A 509 0.41 -17.02 4.42
CA ASN A 509 -1.04 -17.11 4.59
C ASN A 509 -1.83 -15.99 3.88
N ALA A 510 -1.16 -14.97 3.35
CA ALA A 510 -1.81 -13.80 2.81
C ALA A 510 -2.36 -14.02 1.39
N HIS A 511 -3.46 -13.36 1.06
CA HIS A 511 -3.97 -13.21 -0.30
C HIS A 511 -3.17 -12.12 -1.03
N PHE A 512 -2.88 -12.31 -2.31
CA PHE A 512 -2.09 -11.39 -3.10
C PHE A 512 -2.92 -10.64 -4.14
N LEU A 513 -2.67 -9.33 -4.22
CA LEU A 513 -3.18 -8.47 -5.27
C LEU A 513 -1.98 -7.83 -5.98
N LEU A 514 -1.75 -8.23 -7.22
CA LEU A 514 -0.59 -7.83 -8.02
C LEU A 514 -1.06 -6.91 -9.13
N LEU A 515 -0.61 -5.65 -9.14
CA LEU A 515 -0.97 -4.68 -10.17
C LEU A 515 0.25 -4.31 -10.99
N GLY A 516 0.08 -4.18 -12.31
CA GLY A 516 1.16 -3.65 -13.13
C GLY A 516 0.80 -3.41 -14.59
N ASP A 517 1.79 -2.90 -15.30
CA ASP A 517 1.81 -2.75 -16.76
C ASP A 517 3.07 -3.43 -17.28
N GLU A 518 2.96 -4.61 -17.87
CA GLU A 518 4.10 -5.37 -18.39
C GLU A 518 4.93 -4.56 -19.41
N HIS A 519 4.30 -3.64 -20.15
CA HIS A 519 4.97 -2.78 -21.11
C HIS A 519 5.74 -1.62 -20.47
N GLN A 520 5.59 -1.41 -19.16
CA GLN A 520 6.41 -0.48 -18.37
C GLN A 520 7.60 -1.15 -17.66
N ALA A 521 7.91 -2.41 -17.97
CA ALA A 521 9.12 -3.07 -17.47
C ALA A 521 10.37 -2.48 -18.16
N ILE A 522 10.98 -1.44 -17.56
CA ILE A 522 12.11 -0.69 -18.14
C ILE A 522 13.50 -1.25 -17.80
N LYS A 523 13.56 -2.29 -16.96
CA LYS A 523 14.77 -3.00 -16.54
C LYS A 523 14.84 -4.38 -17.21
N GLU A 524 16.06 -4.89 -17.40
CA GLU A 524 16.27 -6.20 -18.04
C GLU A 524 15.85 -7.38 -17.15
N ASN A 525 16.06 -7.27 -15.84
CA ASN A 525 15.82 -8.37 -14.89
C ASN A 525 14.41 -8.34 -14.25
N SER A 526 13.50 -7.54 -14.82
CA SER A 526 12.10 -7.48 -14.39
C SER A 526 11.38 -8.79 -14.70
N ALA A 527 10.58 -9.29 -13.75
CA ALA A 527 9.74 -10.46 -13.98
C ALA A 527 8.67 -10.16 -15.05
N SER A 528 8.55 -11.05 -16.03
CA SER A 528 7.41 -11.09 -16.95
C SER A 528 6.14 -11.52 -16.23
N PHE A 529 4.98 -11.22 -16.80
CA PHE A 529 3.72 -11.62 -16.19
C PHE A 529 3.52 -13.15 -16.24
N ASP A 530 4.14 -13.83 -17.21
CA ASP A 530 4.20 -15.30 -17.23
C ASP A 530 4.99 -15.86 -16.04
N GLU A 531 6.12 -15.25 -15.69
CA GLU A 531 6.88 -15.62 -14.49
C GLU A 531 6.10 -15.30 -13.22
N VAL A 532 5.43 -14.15 -13.14
CA VAL A 532 4.54 -13.81 -12.02
C VAL A 532 3.50 -14.91 -11.83
N ARG A 533 2.82 -15.31 -12.92
CA ARG A 533 1.83 -16.40 -12.91
C ARG A 533 2.44 -17.72 -12.48
N ALA A 534 3.64 -18.06 -12.95
CA ALA A 534 4.31 -19.31 -12.60
C ALA A 534 4.72 -19.35 -11.11
N ILE A 535 5.31 -18.26 -10.59
CA ILE A 535 5.78 -18.15 -9.20
C ILE A 535 4.60 -18.25 -8.24
N PHE A 536 3.58 -17.42 -8.44
CA PHE A 536 2.40 -17.42 -7.58
C PHE A 536 1.53 -18.66 -7.80
N GLY A 537 1.48 -19.17 -9.03
CA GLY A 537 0.86 -20.43 -9.40
C GLY A 537 1.39 -21.61 -8.58
N ALA A 538 2.71 -21.74 -8.53
CA ALA A 538 3.39 -22.79 -7.78
C ALA A 538 3.25 -22.60 -6.26
N ALA A 539 3.28 -21.36 -5.77
CA ALA A 539 3.24 -21.08 -4.34
C ALA A 539 1.81 -21.10 -3.75
N ARG A 540 0.78 -20.74 -4.53
CA ARG A 540 -0.57 -20.39 -4.02
C ARG A 540 -1.72 -21.02 -4.78
N GLY A 541 -1.47 -21.74 -5.87
CA GLY A 541 -2.54 -22.28 -6.72
C GLY A 541 -2.96 -21.29 -7.82
N PRO A 542 -4.18 -21.41 -8.38
CA PRO A 542 -4.56 -20.66 -9.58
C PRO A 542 -4.48 -19.15 -9.37
N VAL A 543 -3.95 -18.44 -10.36
CA VAL A 543 -3.88 -16.99 -10.43
C VAL A 543 -5.02 -16.50 -11.31
N GLU A 544 -5.92 -15.70 -10.76
CA GLU A 544 -6.98 -15.05 -11.53
C GLU A 544 -6.49 -13.72 -12.11
N GLU A 545 -7.05 -13.32 -13.26
CA GLU A 545 -6.61 -12.13 -13.98
C GLU A 545 -7.77 -11.18 -14.29
N CYS A 546 -7.58 -9.90 -13.96
CA CYS A 546 -8.42 -8.79 -14.42
C CYS A 546 -7.63 -7.87 -15.33
N ARG A 547 -8.32 -7.20 -16.27
CA ARG A 547 -7.69 -6.27 -17.22
C ARG A 547 -8.28 -4.87 -17.12
N LEU A 548 -7.39 -3.87 -17.11
CA LEU A 548 -7.75 -2.45 -17.16
C LEU A 548 -7.26 -1.86 -18.48
N LEU A 549 -8.13 -1.85 -19.49
CA LEU A 549 -7.77 -1.58 -20.89
C LEU A 549 -8.03 -0.14 -21.32
N THR A 550 -8.60 0.68 -20.43
CA THR A 550 -8.95 2.06 -20.74
C THR A 550 -7.97 3.03 -20.09
N SER A 551 -7.45 3.99 -20.87
CA SER A 551 -6.63 5.10 -20.37
C SER A 551 -7.52 6.29 -20.05
N TYR A 552 -7.43 6.77 -18.81
CA TYR A 552 -8.17 7.94 -18.33
C TYR A 552 -7.29 9.18 -18.21
N ARG A 553 -5.98 9.02 -18.43
CA ARG A 553 -4.97 10.06 -18.18
C ARG A 553 -4.61 10.85 -19.43
N SER A 554 -4.28 10.15 -20.50
CA SER A 554 -3.68 10.72 -21.71
C SER A 554 -4.72 10.90 -22.81
N SER A 555 -4.52 11.88 -23.70
CA SER A 555 -5.38 12.08 -24.87
C SER A 555 -5.43 10.84 -25.77
N PRO A 556 -6.46 10.70 -26.64
CA PRO A 556 -6.54 9.63 -27.63
C PRO A 556 -5.29 9.55 -28.51
N GLU A 557 -4.72 10.67 -28.94
CA GLU A 557 -3.55 10.71 -29.83
C GLU A 557 -2.28 10.21 -29.12
N ILE A 558 -2.09 10.59 -27.84
CA ILE A 558 -0.97 10.10 -27.03
C ILE A 558 -1.15 8.60 -26.75
N THR A 559 -2.39 8.19 -26.44
CA THR A 559 -2.74 6.79 -26.20
C THR A 559 -2.48 5.95 -27.45
N GLU A 560 -2.94 6.40 -28.61
CA GLU A 560 -2.65 5.74 -29.89
C GLU A 560 -1.14 5.68 -30.16
N LEU A 561 -0.40 6.74 -29.84
CA LEU A 561 1.05 6.75 -30.05
C LEU A 561 1.77 5.70 -29.21
N PHE A 562 1.58 5.65 -27.89
CA PHE A 562 2.27 4.64 -27.10
C PHE A 562 1.73 3.23 -27.35
N THR A 563 0.43 3.06 -27.59
CA THR A 563 -0.14 1.73 -27.91
C THR A 563 0.29 1.21 -29.27
N SER A 564 0.69 2.09 -30.20
CA SER A 564 1.31 1.66 -31.47
C SER A 564 2.63 0.92 -31.30
N LEU A 565 3.28 1.07 -30.14
CA LEU A 565 4.48 0.31 -29.78
C LEU A 565 4.14 -1.12 -29.34
N LEU A 566 2.89 -1.42 -28.98
CA LEU A 566 2.45 -2.76 -28.60
C LEU A 566 2.27 -3.68 -29.80
N ARG A 567 2.18 -4.99 -29.56
CA ARG A 567 1.93 -5.96 -30.63
C ARG A 567 0.50 -5.80 -31.18
N PRO A 568 0.24 -6.09 -32.46
CA PRO A 568 -1.07 -5.82 -33.07
C PRO A 568 -2.27 -6.51 -32.39
N ASP A 569 -2.06 -7.67 -31.80
CA ASP A 569 -3.02 -8.44 -31.01
C ASP A 569 -3.37 -7.77 -29.67
N GLU A 570 -2.41 -7.10 -29.04
CA GLU A 570 -2.57 -6.38 -27.76
C GLU A 570 -3.29 -5.04 -27.91
N ARG A 571 -3.30 -4.46 -29.13
CA ARG A 571 -3.98 -3.19 -29.43
C ARG A 571 -5.50 -3.32 -29.47
N GLN A 572 -6.01 -4.53 -29.66
CA GLN A 572 -7.44 -4.76 -29.74
C GLN A 572 -8.05 -4.48 -28.36
N ASN A 573 -9.03 -3.58 -28.31
CA ASN A 573 -9.80 -3.18 -27.12
C ASN A 573 -9.14 -2.15 -26.19
N LEU A 574 -8.08 -1.46 -26.61
CA LEU A 574 -7.55 -0.31 -25.86
C LEU A 574 -8.32 0.97 -26.21
N ASN A 575 -8.77 1.69 -25.19
CA ASN A 575 -9.57 2.91 -25.36
C ASN A 575 -8.98 4.08 -24.57
N SER A 576 -9.23 5.32 -25.01
CA SER A 576 -9.03 6.53 -24.21
C SER A 576 -10.37 7.21 -23.95
N VAL A 577 -10.55 7.74 -22.74
CA VAL A 577 -11.76 8.49 -22.33
C VAL A 577 -11.54 10.01 -22.40
N GLN A 578 -10.30 10.45 -22.63
CA GLN A 578 -9.99 11.87 -22.80
C GLN A 578 -10.45 12.36 -24.19
N ARG A 579 -10.63 13.69 -24.30
CA ARG A 579 -10.94 14.33 -25.58
C ARG A 579 -9.74 14.32 -26.52
N GLU A 580 -10.03 14.44 -27.81
CA GLU A 580 -9.01 14.76 -28.82
C GLU A 580 -8.14 15.93 -28.34
N GLY A 581 -6.84 15.68 -28.32
CA GLY A 581 -5.82 16.56 -27.81
C GLY A 581 -4.96 17.14 -28.94
N VAL A 582 -3.78 17.60 -28.56
CA VAL A 582 -2.79 18.08 -29.54
C VAL A 582 -2.04 16.85 -30.09
N PRO A 583 -1.99 16.66 -31.42
CA PRO A 583 -1.22 15.58 -32.02
C PRO A 583 0.25 15.61 -31.58
N PRO A 584 0.87 14.44 -31.32
CA PRO A 584 2.29 14.37 -30.99
C PRO A 584 3.16 14.96 -32.09
N VAL A 585 4.19 15.72 -31.70
CA VAL A 585 5.19 16.26 -32.63
C VAL A 585 6.32 15.26 -32.72
N ILE A 586 6.58 14.69 -33.89
CA ILE A 586 7.67 13.73 -34.13
C ILE A 586 8.57 14.28 -35.24
N ARG A 587 9.84 14.55 -34.92
CA ARG A 587 10.77 15.23 -35.83
C ARG A 587 12.17 14.63 -35.80
N ALA A 588 12.69 14.29 -36.96
CA ALA A 588 14.11 14.00 -37.16
C ALA A 588 14.90 15.32 -37.32
N CYS A 589 15.83 15.58 -36.40
CA CYS A 589 16.68 16.77 -36.42
C CYS A 589 17.96 16.53 -37.23
N PRO A 590 18.69 17.59 -37.62
CA PRO A 590 20.01 17.44 -38.22
C PRO A 590 20.94 16.55 -37.39
N GLN A 591 21.75 15.75 -38.06
CA GLN A 591 22.69 14.85 -37.40
C GLN A 591 23.80 15.61 -36.66
N ASP A 592 24.11 16.84 -37.10
CA ASP A 592 25.08 17.70 -36.43
C ASP A 592 24.55 18.19 -35.08
N ARG A 593 25.47 18.27 -34.11
CA ARG A 593 25.14 18.60 -32.72
C ARG A 593 24.50 19.98 -32.57
N GLU A 594 24.93 20.96 -33.36
CA GLU A 594 24.46 22.33 -33.21
C GLU A 594 23.02 22.48 -33.70
N GLY A 595 22.70 21.94 -34.88
CA GLY A 595 21.35 21.88 -35.42
C GLY A 595 20.39 21.14 -34.50
N TYR A 596 20.81 19.98 -33.97
CA TYR A 596 20.03 19.22 -33.00
C TYR A 596 19.73 20.02 -31.71
N LEU A 597 20.76 20.62 -31.09
CA LEU A 597 20.59 21.40 -29.86
C LEU A 597 19.75 22.66 -30.07
N ARG A 598 19.82 23.28 -31.26
CA ARG A 598 18.98 24.43 -31.62
C ARG A 598 17.50 24.06 -31.64
N GLU A 599 17.15 22.93 -32.25
CA GLU A 599 15.77 22.45 -32.29
C GLU A 599 15.27 22.05 -30.89
N LEU A 600 16.08 21.32 -30.12
CA LEU A 600 15.74 20.97 -28.73
C LEU A 600 15.53 22.23 -27.87
N GLY A 601 16.41 23.24 -28.02
CA GLY A 601 16.28 24.53 -27.35
C GLY A 601 14.96 25.24 -27.69
N ALA A 602 14.59 25.27 -28.98
CA ALA A 602 13.32 25.85 -29.42
C ALA A 602 12.11 25.16 -28.79
N GLN A 603 12.11 23.83 -28.69
CA GLN A 603 11.03 23.08 -28.02
C GLN A 603 10.96 23.37 -26.52
N VAL A 604 12.11 23.56 -25.86
CA VAL A 604 12.16 23.96 -24.44
C VAL A 604 11.65 25.39 -24.25
N GLU A 605 11.97 26.32 -25.16
CA GLU A 605 11.44 27.69 -25.13
C GLU A 605 9.92 27.72 -25.30
N LEU A 606 9.38 26.95 -26.25
CA LEU A 606 7.92 26.77 -26.42
C LEU A 606 7.26 26.20 -25.16
N ALA A 607 7.91 25.26 -24.48
CA ALA A 607 7.41 24.71 -23.22
C ALA A 607 7.38 25.76 -22.09
N HIS A 608 8.37 26.66 -22.03
CA HIS A 608 8.35 27.79 -21.09
C HIS A 608 7.24 28.79 -21.38
N GLN A 609 6.95 29.05 -22.66
CA GLN A 609 5.84 29.93 -23.04
C GLN A 609 4.50 29.37 -22.54
N LYS A 610 4.25 28.07 -22.74
CA LYS A 610 3.06 27.39 -22.21
C LYS A 610 3.00 27.42 -20.68
N ALA A 611 4.13 27.20 -20.02
CA ALA A 611 4.23 27.30 -18.57
C ALA A 611 3.95 28.73 -18.05
N ALA A 612 4.36 29.76 -18.79
CA ALA A 612 4.06 31.15 -18.46
C ALA A 612 2.57 31.48 -18.67
N GLU A 613 2.00 31.07 -19.81
CA GLU A 613 0.56 31.23 -20.11
C GLU A 613 -0.32 30.58 -19.05
N ALA A 614 0.00 29.33 -18.65
CA ALA A 614 -0.71 28.63 -17.59
C ALA A 614 -0.63 29.41 -16.26
N ARG A 615 0.57 29.89 -15.88
CA ARG A 615 0.75 30.71 -14.67
C ARG A 615 -0.08 31.98 -14.68
N ASP A 616 -0.16 32.66 -15.83
CA ASP A 616 -0.95 33.90 -15.97
C ASP A 616 -2.45 33.64 -15.77
N THR A 617 -2.92 32.43 -16.09
CA THR A 617 -4.29 31.97 -15.81
C THR A 617 -4.48 31.31 -14.44
N GLY A 618 -3.43 31.20 -13.62
CA GLY A 618 -3.46 30.52 -12.31
C GLY A 618 -3.44 28.99 -12.41
N GLU A 619 -3.13 28.45 -13.57
CA GLU A 619 -3.02 27.02 -13.85
C GLU A 619 -1.57 26.51 -13.72
N ASN A 620 -1.43 25.19 -13.61
CA ASN A 620 -0.15 24.50 -13.56
C ASN A 620 0.16 23.88 -14.92
N PHE A 621 1.42 23.93 -15.35
CA PHE A 621 1.86 23.26 -16.57
C PHE A 621 3.33 22.86 -16.47
N LEU A 622 3.57 21.57 -16.24
CA LEU A 622 4.90 21.01 -16.05
C LEU A 622 5.33 20.22 -17.28
N THR A 623 6.48 20.58 -17.82
CA THR A 623 7.12 19.87 -18.94
C THR A 623 8.32 19.07 -18.47
N ALA A 624 8.40 17.79 -18.85
CA ALA A 624 9.56 16.95 -18.61
C ALA A 624 10.35 16.68 -19.89
N VAL A 625 11.64 16.99 -19.86
CA VAL A 625 12.63 16.46 -20.80
C VAL A 625 13.12 15.12 -20.25
N VAL A 626 12.69 14.02 -20.88
CA VAL A 626 12.96 12.66 -20.39
C VAL A 626 14.12 12.04 -21.17
N ALA A 627 15.28 11.97 -20.52
CA ALA A 627 16.46 11.32 -21.07
C ALA A 627 16.42 9.80 -20.86
N ALA A 628 17.10 9.05 -21.73
CA ALA A 628 17.18 7.58 -21.60
C ALA A 628 17.86 7.13 -20.29
N ASP A 629 18.86 7.87 -19.82
CA ASP A 629 19.61 7.57 -18.61
C ASP A 629 20.14 8.83 -17.89
N LYS A 630 20.66 8.62 -16.67
CA LYS A 630 21.18 9.69 -15.81
C LYS A 630 22.41 10.41 -16.40
N PRO A 631 23.42 9.74 -16.98
CA PRO A 631 24.49 10.42 -17.70
C PRO A 631 23.98 11.38 -18.78
N ARG A 632 23.00 10.95 -19.59
CA ARG A 632 22.42 11.75 -20.67
C ARG A 632 21.58 12.90 -20.13
N ALA A 633 20.77 12.69 -19.09
CA ALA A 633 20.03 13.76 -18.40
C ALA A 633 20.98 14.86 -17.90
N ASN A 634 22.11 14.49 -17.30
CA ASN A 634 23.13 15.44 -16.85
C ASN A 634 23.80 16.17 -18.01
N TRP A 635 24.04 15.49 -19.13
CA TRP A 635 24.59 16.11 -20.33
C TRP A 635 23.61 17.14 -20.91
N LEU A 636 22.34 16.78 -21.08
CA LEU A 636 21.28 17.66 -21.58
C LEU A 636 21.12 18.89 -20.70
N ARG A 637 21.11 18.72 -19.37
CA ARG A 637 21.10 19.83 -18.41
C ARG A 637 22.25 20.81 -18.65
N LYS A 638 23.47 20.30 -18.90
CA LYS A 638 24.63 21.16 -19.18
C LYS A 638 24.50 21.93 -20.50
N GLN A 639 23.83 21.35 -21.50
CA GLN A 639 23.62 22.02 -22.79
C GLN A 639 22.50 23.05 -22.75
N LEU A 640 21.40 22.73 -22.06
CA LEU A 640 20.22 23.61 -21.94
C LEU A 640 20.39 24.68 -20.85
N GLY A 641 21.36 24.50 -19.95
CA GLY A 641 21.72 25.49 -18.93
C GLY A 641 20.55 25.81 -17.98
N PRO A 642 20.28 27.09 -17.67
CA PRO A 642 19.24 27.48 -16.72
C PRO A 642 17.81 27.30 -17.27
N ALA A 643 17.66 26.95 -18.55
CA ALA A 643 16.34 26.72 -19.14
C ALA A 643 15.69 25.42 -18.61
N VAL A 644 16.41 24.53 -17.95
CA VAL A 644 15.82 23.32 -17.36
C VAL A 644 16.27 23.13 -15.92
N ARG A 645 15.34 22.71 -15.06
CA ARG A 645 15.66 22.29 -13.69
C ARG A 645 15.90 20.79 -13.65
N ALA A 646 17.05 20.35 -13.16
CA ALA A 646 17.23 18.92 -12.89
C ALA A 646 16.57 18.52 -11.58
N ILE A 647 15.88 17.39 -11.61
CA ILE A 647 15.22 16.79 -10.44
C ILE A 647 16.11 15.67 -9.90
N ARG A 648 16.33 15.68 -8.59
CA ARG A 648 17.04 14.60 -7.90
C ARG A 648 16.04 13.58 -7.30
N PRO A 649 16.48 12.33 -7.06
CA PRO A 649 15.66 11.38 -6.30
C PRO A 649 15.25 11.98 -4.95
N GLY A 650 13.96 11.92 -4.62
CA GLY A 650 13.38 12.45 -3.38
C GLY A 650 13.10 13.97 -3.39
N GLU A 651 13.41 14.69 -4.46
CA GLU A 651 13.07 16.11 -4.59
C GLU A 651 11.64 16.27 -5.14
N GLY A 652 10.85 17.16 -4.54
CA GLY A 652 9.51 17.48 -5.03
C GLY A 652 9.53 18.16 -6.40
N LEU A 653 8.55 17.85 -7.24
CA LEU A 653 8.38 18.50 -8.54
C LEU A 653 7.86 19.94 -8.38
N PRO A 654 8.35 20.90 -9.20
CA PRO A 654 7.73 22.21 -9.27
C PRO A 654 6.33 22.11 -9.89
N ALA A 655 5.43 23.01 -9.49
CA ALA A 655 4.06 23.04 -10.04
C ALA A 655 4.03 23.40 -11.54
N THR A 656 4.94 24.27 -11.99
CA THR A 656 4.98 24.77 -13.37
C THR A 656 6.41 25.01 -13.82
N GLY A 657 6.72 24.74 -15.08
CA GLY A 657 8.03 25.00 -15.69
C GLY A 657 8.57 23.81 -16.49
N VAL A 658 9.88 23.80 -16.72
CA VAL A 658 10.55 22.73 -17.48
C VAL A 658 11.60 22.02 -16.60
N VAL A 659 11.47 20.71 -16.49
CA VAL A 659 12.40 19.84 -15.76
C VAL A 659 13.12 18.88 -16.68
N VAL A 660 14.31 18.44 -16.28
CA VAL A 660 15.07 17.38 -16.95
C VAL A 660 15.37 16.25 -15.97
N LEU A 661 15.09 15.02 -16.40
CA LEU A 661 15.27 13.82 -15.60
C LEU A 661 15.49 12.61 -16.51
N ASP A 662 16.03 11.54 -15.95
CA ASP A 662 16.12 10.26 -16.63
C ASP A 662 14.82 9.46 -16.52
N LEU A 663 14.64 8.50 -17.43
CA LEU A 663 13.44 7.67 -17.53
C LEU A 663 13.10 6.93 -16.23
N ALA A 664 14.11 6.48 -15.46
CA ALA A 664 13.86 5.77 -14.21
C ALA A 664 13.24 6.67 -13.15
N LEU A 665 13.60 7.96 -13.11
CA LEU A 665 12.96 8.96 -12.26
C LEU A 665 11.61 9.42 -12.80
N ALA A 666 11.43 9.45 -14.12
CA ALA A 666 10.17 9.85 -14.74
C ALA A 666 9.07 8.79 -14.56
N LYS A 667 9.45 7.51 -14.39
CA LYS A 667 8.51 6.43 -14.12
C LYS A 667 7.74 6.69 -12.82
N GLY A 668 6.43 6.53 -12.87
CA GLY A 668 5.53 6.84 -11.76
C GLY A 668 5.18 8.33 -11.61
N LEU A 669 5.85 9.24 -12.33
CA LEU A 669 5.51 10.65 -12.36
C LEU A 669 4.58 10.99 -13.53
N GLU A 670 4.01 12.18 -13.48
CA GLU A 670 3.02 12.68 -14.43
C GLU A 670 3.38 14.11 -14.85
N PHE A 671 3.28 14.38 -16.15
CA PHE A 671 3.63 15.68 -16.73
C PHE A 671 2.59 16.10 -17.75
N ASP A 672 2.31 17.40 -17.82
CA ASP A 672 1.41 17.96 -18.83
C ASP A 672 2.00 17.77 -20.23
N GLN A 673 3.31 17.98 -20.36
CA GLN A 673 4.07 17.76 -21.58
C GLN A 673 5.31 16.90 -21.33
N VAL A 674 5.60 15.99 -22.27
CA VAL A 674 6.87 15.24 -22.31
C VAL A 674 7.63 15.55 -23.59
N ILE A 675 8.92 15.82 -23.45
CA ILE A 675 9.88 15.96 -24.55
C ILE A 675 10.85 14.77 -24.46
N ILE A 676 10.89 13.94 -25.49
CA ILE A 676 11.82 12.82 -25.65
C ILE A 676 12.88 13.27 -26.66
N PRO A 677 14.09 13.64 -26.22
CA PRO A 677 15.03 14.37 -27.06
C PRO A 677 15.89 13.46 -27.96
N ASP A 678 16.03 12.17 -27.64
CA ASP A 678 17.05 11.27 -28.21
C ASP A 678 16.42 10.00 -28.82
N ALA A 679 15.43 10.15 -29.70
CA ALA A 679 14.66 9.04 -30.28
C ALA A 679 15.33 8.37 -31.50
N GLN A 680 16.66 8.39 -31.60
CA GLN A 680 17.40 7.66 -32.64
C GLN A 680 17.65 6.18 -32.30
N ALA A 681 18.04 5.37 -33.29
CA ALA A 681 18.22 3.93 -33.15
C ALA A 681 19.31 3.51 -32.14
N GLU A 682 20.34 4.34 -31.92
CA GLU A 682 21.40 4.09 -30.94
C GLU A 682 20.87 4.12 -29.51
N THR A 683 19.83 4.93 -29.26
CA THR A 683 19.20 5.07 -27.94
C THR A 683 17.99 4.14 -27.80
N TYR A 684 17.21 4.01 -28.87
CA TYR A 684 16.03 3.14 -28.94
C TYR A 684 16.17 2.15 -30.11
N PRO A 685 16.98 1.09 -29.98
CA PRO A 685 17.08 0.06 -31.00
C PRO A 685 15.78 -0.73 -31.13
N ALA A 686 15.64 -1.56 -32.16
CA ALA A 686 14.47 -2.42 -32.37
C ALA A 686 14.44 -3.64 -31.42
N THR A 687 14.63 -3.41 -30.11
CA THR A 687 14.55 -4.42 -29.05
C THR A 687 13.30 -4.21 -28.20
N GLU A 688 12.86 -5.27 -27.52
CA GLU A 688 11.68 -5.20 -26.66
C GLU A 688 11.89 -4.24 -25.48
N LEU A 689 13.08 -4.22 -24.89
CA LEU A 689 13.41 -3.30 -23.80
C LEU A 689 13.34 -1.83 -24.25
N ALA A 690 13.88 -1.51 -25.43
CA ALA A 690 13.81 -0.16 -25.98
C ALA A 690 12.38 0.26 -26.29
N ARG A 691 11.56 -0.65 -26.83
CA ARG A 691 10.12 -0.46 -27.02
C ARG A 691 9.40 -0.13 -25.72
N ARG A 692 9.64 -0.90 -24.65
CA ARG A 692 9.07 -0.65 -23.31
C ARG A 692 9.52 0.67 -22.71
N ARG A 693 10.80 1.04 -22.89
CA ARG A 693 11.34 2.33 -22.44
C ARG A 693 10.68 3.51 -23.16
N LEU A 694 10.52 3.41 -24.48
CA LEU A 694 9.86 4.44 -25.28
C LEU A 694 8.37 4.55 -24.95
N TYR A 695 7.67 3.41 -24.82
CA TYR A 695 6.29 3.33 -24.35
C TYR A 695 6.15 4.05 -23.00
N THR A 696 7.03 3.72 -22.04
CA THR A 696 7.01 4.32 -20.71
C THR A 696 7.19 5.82 -20.78
N ALA A 697 8.20 6.31 -21.53
CA ALA A 697 8.48 7.73 -21.69
C ALA A 697 7.27 8.50 -22.26
N ILE A 698 6.66 8.00 -23.33
CA ILE A 698 5.50 8.63 -23.98
C ILE A 698 4.30 8.64 -23.02
N SER A 699 4.06 7.54 -22.32
CA SER A 699 2.92 7.39 -21.41
C SER A 699 2.94 8.31 -20.18
N ARG A 700 4.04 9.03 -19.92
CA ARG A 700 4.11 10.00 -18.82
C ARG A 700 3.39 11.32 -19.14
N ALA A 701 3.06 11.56 -20.42
CA ALA A 701 2.39 12.78 -20.86
C ALA A 701 0.87 12.71 -20.70
N MET A 702 0.29 13.79 -20.19
CA MET A 702 -1.16 13.99 -20.15
C MET A 702 -1.70 14.68 -21.41
N HIS A 703 -1.06 15.77 -21.83
CA HIS A 703 -1.61 16.67 -22.83
C HIS A 703 -0.79 16.74 -24.12
N GLN A 704 0.56 16.69 -24.03
CA GLN A 704 1.41 16.90 -25.20
C GLN A 704 2.67 16.04 -25.18
N VAL A 705 3.07 15.55 -26.35
CA VAL A 705 4.31 14.79 -26.56
C VAL A 705 5.11 15.40 -27.70
N VAL A 706 6.40 15.60 -27.48
CA VAL A 706 7.38 15.99 -28.50
C VAL A 706 8.49 14.95 -28.53
N ILE A 707 8.74 14.36 -29.70
CA ILE A 707 9.78 13.35 -29.91
C ILE A 707 10.75 13.88 -30.96
N LEU A 708 12.01 14.00 -30.56
CA LEU A 708 13.12 14.43 -31.41
C LEU A 708 14.14 13.30 -31.55
N SER A 709 14.77 13.20 -32.70
CA SER A 709 15.97 12.38 -32.91
C SER A 709 17.12 13.22 -33.46
N GLN A 710 18.35 12.91 -33.07
CA GLN A 710 19.56 13.44 -33.70
C GLN A 710 19.90 12.56 -34.92
N GLY A 711 19.50 13.00 -36.11
CA GLY A 711 19.54 12.18 -37.32
C GLY A 711 18.29 11.30 -37.45
N ALA A 712 18.43 10.12 -38.05
CA ALA A 712 17.31 9.24 -38.38
C ALA A 712 16.53 8.79 -37.14
N MET A 713 15.20 8.78 -37.26
CA MET A 713 14.31 8.32 -36.19
C MET A 713 14.47 6.82 -35.95
N THR A 714 14.19 6.38 -34.72
CA THR A 714 14.14 4.95 -34.38
C THR A 714 13.18 4.19 -35.31
N PRO A 715 13.54 2.96 -35.74
CA PRO A 715 12.63 2.11 -36.51
C PRO A 715 11.33 1.80 -35.75
N LEU A 716 11.30 1.94 -34.42
CA LEU A 716 10.11 1.74 -33.60
C LEU A 716 8.98 2.76 -33.90
N LEU A 717 9.33 3.92 -34.48
CA LEU A 717 8.38 4.98 -34.86
C LEU A 717 8.32 5.21 -36.38
N SER A 718 8.82 4.25 -37.17
CA SER A 718 8.91 4.38 -38.63
C SER A 718 7.52 4.61 -39.28
N GLY A 719 7.45 5.59 -40.19
CA GLY A 719 6.20 6.00 -40.87
C GLY A 719 5.34 7.03 -40.12
N ARG A 720 5.83 7.61 -39.02
CA ARG A 720 5.13 8.64 -38.23
C ARG A 720 5.87 9.99 -38.15
N GLU A 721 6.82 10.23 -39.06
CA GLU A 721 7.51 11.52 -39.19
C GLU A 721 6.58 12.57 -39.83
N ALA A 722 6.60 13.79 -39.29
CA ALA A 722 5.78 14.91 -39.76
C ALA A 722 6.36 15.62 -41.00
#